data_AF-A0A521TJZ8-F1
#
_entry.id   AF-A0A521TJZ8-F1
#
_cell.length_a   1.000
_cell.length_b   1.000
_cell.length_c   1.000
_cell.angle_alpha   90.00
_cell.angle_beta   90.00
_cell.angle_gamma   90.00
#
_symmetry.space_group_name_H-M   'P 1'
#
loop_
_entity.id
_entity.type
_entity.pdbx_description
1 polymer ?
#
loop_
_entity_poly.entity_id
_entity_poly.type
_entity_poly.pdbx_seq_one_letter_code
_entity_poly.pdbx_strand_id
1 'polypeptide(L)'
;MSEDESSAAPIALFGESRRVLGEWTVASVTGLLAGGVSIWLERPRDGATLQVVVAARGTRALVETPLGSVLYHKHSGLTEREAGTLTRDFAALLERGEFRMGAHFPHLLLGVQADAASRARVLQLAGSQLRALPGPGGAEALPEGRSELYFDPPGIAEFLGPELAVDGPMLAGYSLRSIYLPAVGKRVSQDFRSYVIEFVDPETAESVRLRVAAGVDGESFGRAGEVSLGVLGFTQDLDALPPRVASLCSWVLALLQLKSDEGLRVRVPQDASELRALAHPSERGRSVDEEPAASEPSPSGPPSALNLAIDTECGQRCSFCSVKAYVRPLDEGVAALDRIRVQLRMARAQGVREVRLNGIDPLTFSRVLEVLDAVLECGFEKLSVYSPCRRLADGAFRREFLQRMPPEFTISVPLYGVTAAAHEAVTNTPGSFAEVMAALEGLRAELPPGHVVISTVVVRQNLEEFPAVVAFARERGMGVHPHLPYPMRQTTRDPYADSALRERDLVEHFVAKTAEAAPNDRAGHLNVLGSAVPHPCLLWRAEQKHRLPVFGARTVEGRQLLAGTEYRSRAIVHDSQGAKSQENAFAVATVPCPHVEACALAPVCPGEHYSVYEALYGLGEFAPVRVAEVYAASPMLDPRR
;
A
#
# COMPACT_ATOMS: atom_id res chain seq x y z
N MET A 1 -19.69 5.99 42.13
CA MET A 1 -20.41 6.84 41.16
C MET A 1 -19.37 7.29 40.14
N SER A 2 -19.29 6.76 38.93
CA SER A 2 -20.22 5.97 38.13
C SER A 2 -19.44 4.97 37.28
N GLU A 3 -19.67 3.69 37.53
CA GLU A 3 -19.60 2.68 36.47
C GLU A 3 -20.77 2.94 35.50
N ASP A 4 -20.62 2.49 34.25
CA ASP A 4 -21.73 2.17 33.32
C ASP A 4 -22.14 3.19 32.23
N GLU A 5 -21.18 3.75 31.48
CA GLU A 5 -21.43 4.34 30.15
C GLU A 5 -20.95 3.46 28.96
N SER A 6 -20.30 2.32 29.24
CA SER A 6 -19.82 1.38 28.20
C SER A 6 -20.92 0.41 27.71
N SER A 7 -22.07 0.30 28.37
CA SER A 7 -23.12 -0.67 28.03
C SER A 7 -24.18 -0.15 27.04
N ALA A 8 -24.11 1.13 26.65
CA ALA A 8 -25.13 1.78 25.82
C ALA A 8 -24.94 1.64 24.29
N ALA A 9 -23.76 1.23 23.81
CA ALA A 9 -23.45 1.14 22.37
C ALA A 9 -24.18 0.04 21.56
N PRO A 10 -24.52 -1.15 22.09
CA PRO A 10 -25.14 -2.23 21.30
C PRO A 10 -26.55 -1.88 20.78
N ILE A 11 -27.27 -1.01 21.48
CA ILE A 11 -28.69 -0.69 21.25
C ILE A 11 -28.84 0.37 20.15
N ALA A 12 -27.84 1.25 19.98
CA ALA A 12 -27.86 2.29 18.94
C ALA A 12 -27.90 1.71 17.52
N LEU A 13 -27.38 0.49 17.31
CA LEU A 13 -27.47 -0.23 16.03
C LEU A 13 -28.90 -0.65 15.65
N PHE A 14 -29.85 -0.70 16.59
CA PHE A 14 -31.21 -1.23 16.32
C PHE A 14 -32.33 -0.22 16.63
N GLY A 15 -31.99 1.03 16.97
CA GLY A 15 -32.94 2.11 17.26
C GLY A 15 -33.35 2.23 18.73
N GLU A 16 -34.07 3.30 19.07
CA GLU A 16 -34.42 3.67 20.46
C GLU A 16 -35.45 2.74 21.12
N SER A 17 -36.21 1.94 20.35
CA SER A 17 -37.20 1.01 20.93
C SER A 17 -36.56 -0.30 21.35
N ARG A 18 -36.27 -0.41 22.66
CA ARG A 18 -35.78 -1.64 23.29
C ARG A 18 -36.78 -2.80 23.24
N ARG A 19 -38.08 -2.56 23.07
CA ARG A 19 -39.14 -3.59 23.10
C ARG A 19 -39.29 -4.28 21.74
N VAL A 20 -39.26 -5.60 21.76
CA VAL A 20 -39.32 -6.42 20.54
C VAL A 20 -40.57 -7.30 20.49
N LEU A 21 -40.92 -7.97 21.58
CA LEU A 21 -42.10 -8.84 21.66
C LEU A 21 -42.92 -8.55 22.93
N GLY A 22 -43.95 -7.72 22.82
CA GLY A 22 -44.76 -7.35 23.98
C GLY A 22 -43.93 -6.67 25.08
N GLU A 23 -43.71 -7.39 26.19
CA GLU A 23 -42.91 -6.92 27.34
C GLU A 23 -41.40 -7.23 27.22
N TRP A 24 -40.97 -8.01 26.21
CA TRP A 24 -39.57 -8.41 26.04
C TRP A 24 -38.73 -7.31 25.40
N THR A 25 -37.52 -7.12 25.93
CA THR A 25 -36.55 -6.15 25.44
C THR A 25 -35.22 -6.78 25.01
N VAL A 26 -34.52 -6.19 24.05
CA VAL A 26 -33.13 -6.59 23.73
C VAL A 26 -32.21 -6.13 24.84
N ALA A 27 -31.59 -7.09 25.54
CA ALA A 27 -30.55 -6.84 26.53
C ALA A 27 -29.18 -6.67 25.86
N SER A 28 -28.85 -7.54 24.89
CA SER A 28 -27.59 -7.43 24.13
C SER A 28 -27.68 -8.11 22.76
N VAL A 29 -26.82 -7.65 21.86
CA VAL A 29 -26.56 -8.30 20.57
C VAL A 29 -25.08 -8.62 20.50
N THR A 30 -24.71 -9.75 19.92
CA THR A 30 -23.32 -10.20 19.82
C THR A 30 -23.15 -11.00 18.54
N GLY A 31 -22.09 -10.72 17.77
CA GLY A 31 -21.75 -11.57 16.62
C GLY A 31 -21.10 -12.86 17.09
N LEU A 32 -21.27 -13.93 16.33
CA LEU A 32 -20.63 -15.21 16.55
C LEU A 32 -19.57 -15.44 15.47
N LEU A 33 -18.51 -16.16 15.81
CA LEU A 33 -17.40 -16.43 14.90
C LEU A 33 -17.80 -17.24 13.66
N ALA A 34 -18.95 -17.92 13.64
CA ALA A 34 -19.45 -18.65 12.47
C ALA A 34 -20.52 -17.86 11.68
N GLY A 35 -20.48 -16.53 11.71
CA GLY A 35 -21.43 -15.66 11.02
C GLY A 35 -22.83 -15.67 11.65
N GLY A 36 -22.98 -16.31 12.81
CA GLY A 36 -24.21 -16.22 13.58
C GLY A 36 -24.33 -14.87 14.29
N VAL A 37 -25.54 -14.50 14.67
CA VAL A 37 -25.78 -13.36 15.55
C VAL A 37 -26.65 -13.82 16.71
N SER A 38 -26.17 -13.59 17.92
CA SER A 38 -26.86 -13.87 19.16
C SER A 38 -27.58 -12.61 19.63
N ILE A 39 -28.87 -12.74 19.95
CA ILE A 39 -29.70 -11.70 20.55
C ILE A 39 -30.19 -12.21 21.91
N TRP A 40 -29.82 -11.51 22.98
CA TRP A 40 -30.35 -11.75 24.32
C TRP A 40 -31.59 -10.90 24.54
N LEU A 41 -32.70 -11.57 24.81
CA LEU A 41 -33.97 -10.98 25.20
C LEU A 41 -34.13 -11.11 26.71
N GLU A 42 -34.65 -10.06 27.34
CA GLU A 42 -34.98 -10.02 28.76
C GLU A 42 -36.42 -9.53 28.95
N ARG A 43 -37.13 -10.09 29.92
CA ARG A 43 -38.43 -9.59 30.39
C ARG A 43 -38.23 -8.86 31.72
N PRO A 44 -38.28 -7.52 31.75
CA PRO A 44 -37.92 -6.74 32.95
C PRO A 44 -38.79 -7.02 34.19
N ARG A 45 -40.01 -7.51 33.99
CA ARG A 45 -40.96 -7.74 35.08
C ARG A 45 -40.52 -8.85 36.05
N ASP A 46 -39.89 -9.90 35.53
CA ASP A 46 -39.53 -11.10 36.29
C ASP A 46 -38.11 -11.60 36.02
N GLY A 47 -37.33 -10.90 35.19
CA GLY A 47 -35.94 -11.23 34.88
C GLY A 47 -35.79 -12.48 34.01
N ALA A 48 -36.86 -12.96 33.37
CA ALA A 48 -36.77 -14.08 32.45
C ALA A 48 -35.88 -13.70 31.24
N THR A 49 -35.05 -14.63 30.79
CA THR A 49 -34.11 -14.39 29.67
C THR A 49 -34.21 -15.46 28.61
N LEU A 50 -33.96 -15.07 27.36
CA LEU A 50 -33.93 -15.95 26.20
C LEU A 50 -32.82 -15.52 25.24
N GLN A 51 -31.93 -16.45 24.89
CA GLN A 51 -30.91 -16.26 23.87
C GLN A 51 -31.41 -16.82 22.53
N VAL A 52 -31.71 -15.93 21.59
CA VAL A 52 -32.06 -16.27 20.21
C VAL A 52 -30.80 -16.17 19.34
N VAL A 53 -30.59 -17.15 18.47
CA VAL A 53 -29.49 -17.15 17.50
C VAL A 53 -30.08 -17.18 16.10
N VAL A 54 -29.62 -16.25 15.27
CA VAL A 54 -29.88 -16.25 13.83
C VAL A 54 -28.58 -16.63 13.14
N ALA A 55 -28.58 -17.76 12.46
CA ALA A 55 -27.44 -18.30 11.75
C ALA A 55 -27.69 -18.36 10.25
N ALA A 56 -26.62 -18.56 9.48
CA ALA A 56 -26.74 -18.83 8.05
C ALA A 56 -27.66 -20.03 7.78
N ARG A 57 -28.37 -19.98 6.65
CA ARG A 57 -29.34 -21.01 6.24
C ARG A 57 -28.66 -22.38 6.13
N GLY A 58 -29.40 -23.44 6.49
CA GLY A 58 -28.92 -24.82 6.44
C GLY A 58 -28.29 -25.30 7.75
N THR A 59 -28.30 -24.48 8.79
CA THR A 59 -28.01 -24.90 10.16
C THR A 59 -29.27 -25.47 10.81
N ARG A 60 -29.14 -26.26 11.89
CA ARG A 60 -30.29 -26.84 12.58
C ARG A 60 -31.11 -25.74 13.25
N ALA A 61 -32.30 -25.45 12.73
CA ALA A 61 -33.16 -24.35 13.16
C ALA A 61 -34.46 -24.83 13.83
N LEU A 62 -35.09 -23.92 14.58
CA LEU A 62 -36.49 -24.04 14.97
C LEU A 62 -37.41 -23.45 13.90
N VAL A 63 -37.00 -22.36 13.26
CA VAL A 63 -37.71 -21.67 12.18
C VAL A 63 -36.72 -21.25 11.11
N GLU A 64 -37.07 -21.48 9.85
CA GLU A 64 -36.33 -20.93 8.71
C GLU A 64 -37.00 -19.61 8.29
N THR A 65 -36.21 -18.55 8.21
CA THR A 65 -36.67 -17.23 7.75
C THR A 65 -35.87 -16.78 6.52
N PRO A 66 -36.31 -15.74 5.78
CA PRO A 66 -35.51 -15.14 4.72
C PRO A 66 -34.17 -14.56 5.21
N LEU A 67 -34.04 -14.30 6.51
CA LEU A 67 -32.84 -13.80 7.19
C LEU A 67 -31.94 -14.92 7.75
N GLY A 68 -32.32 -16.20 7.61
CA GLY A 68 -31.53 -17.31 8.12
C GLY A 68 -32.30 -18.28 9.01
N SER A 69 -31.55 -19.24 9.53
CA SER A 69 -31.97 -20.27 10.47
C SER A 69 -32.07 -19.67 11.88
N VAL A 70 -33.27 -19.67 12.46
CA VAL A 70 -33.53 -19.10 13.80
C VAL A 70 -33.73 -20.23 14.82
N LEU A 71 -32.98 -20.17 15.92
CA LEU A 71 -33.11 -21.08 17.06
C LEU A 71 -32.94 -20.32 18.38
N TYR A 72 -33.24 -20.98 19.50
CA TYR A 72 -32.78 -20.52 20.83
C TYR A 72 -31.71 -21.45 21.37
N HIS A 73 -30.80 -20.89 22.17
CA HIS A 73 -29.68 -21.65 22.74
C HIS A 73 -29.78 -21.78 24.27
N LYS A 74 -30.12 -20.69 24.97
CA LYS A 74 -30.22 -20.65 26.44
C LYS A 74 -31.48 -19.89 26.85
N HIS A 75 -32.09 -20.29 27.96
CA HIS A 75 -33.18 -19.56 28.58
C HIS A 75 -33.16 -19.72 30.10
N SER A 76 -33.74 -18.75 30.81
CA SER A 76 -33.92 -18.77 32.26
C SER A 76 -35.29 -18.18 32.61
N GLY A 77 -35.97 -18.75 33.61
CA GLY A 77 -37.31 -18.32 33.99
C GLY A 77 -38.41 -18.66 32.96
N LEU A 78 -38.12 -19.56 32.02
CA LEU A 78 -39.05 -20.03 30.97
C LEU A 78 -39.12 -21.55 30.93
N THR A 79 -40.26 -22.09 30.50
CA THR A 79 -40.38 -23.48 30.06
C THR A 79 -39.88 -23.66 28.62
N GLU A 80 -39.49 -24.87 28.23
CA GLU A 80 -39.11 -25.19 26.85
C GLU A 80 -40.19 -24.80 25.82
N ARG A 81 -41.47 -24.97 26.19
CA ARG A 81 -42.60 -24.59 25.33
C ARG A 81 -42.69 -23.08 25.14
N GLU A 82 -42.45 -22.30 26.19
CA GLU A 82 -42.44 -20.84 26.13
C GLU A 82 -41.25 -20.32 25.33
N ALA A 83 -40.04 -20.84 25.59
CA ALA A 83 -38.83 -20.48 24.84
C ALA A 83 -39.00 -20.75 23.34
N GLY A 84 -39.52 -21.93 22.97
CA GLY A 84 -39.78 -22.26 21.57
C GLY A 84 -40.88 -21.40 20.92
N THR A 85 -41.89 -20.96 21.69
CA THR A 85 -42.94 -20.08 21.17
C THR A 85 -42.43 -18.67 20.95
N LEU A 86 -41.71 -18.10 21.92
CA LEU A 86 -41.07 -16.78 21.80
C LEU A 86 -40.08 -16.73 20.65
N THR A 87 -39.33 -17.80 20.41
CA THR A 87 -38.41 -17.90 19.27
C THR A 87 -39.15 -17.87 17.94
N ARG A 88 -40.32 -18.53 17.83
CA ARG A 88 -41.17 -18.46 16.64
C ARG A 88 -41.76 -17.06 16.43
N ASP A 89 -42.20 -16.42 17.50
CA ASP A 89 -42.72 -15.06 17.43
C ASP A 89 -41.63 -14.06 17.00
N PHE A 90 -40.40 -14.26 17.49
CA PHE A 90 -39.24 -13.47 17.07
C PHE A 90 -38.90 -13.70 15.60
N ALA A 91 -38.92 -14.95 15.14
CA ALA A 91 -38.73 -15.27 13.73
C ALA A 91 -39.79 -14.57 12.85
N ALA A 92 -41.05 -14.52 13.28
CA ALA A 92 -42.10 -13.80 12.56
C ALA A 92 -41.87 -12.27 12.51
N LEU A 93 -41.24 -11.67 13.53
CA LEU A 93 -40.83 -10.26 13.48
C LEU A 93 -39.75 -10.00 12.44
N LEU A 94 -38.76 -10.90 12.36
CA LEU A 94 -37.71 -10.84 11.35
C LEU A 94 -38.30 -10.93 9.94
N GLU A 95 -39.26 -11.83 9.72
CA GLU A 95 -39.96 -11.99 8.43
C GLU A 95 -40.75 -10.74 8.01
N ARG A 96 -41.40 -10.06 8.96
CA ARG A 96 -42.13 -8.81 8.68
C ARG A 96 -41.21 -7.59 8.52
N GLY A 97 -39.90 -7.74 8.77
CA GLY A 97 -38.93 -6.67 8.68
C GLY A 97 -39.05 -5.63 9.80
N GLU A 98 -39.78 -5.95 10.88
CA GLU A 98 -39.97 -5.07 12.03
C GLU A 98 -38.69 -4.95 12.87
N PHE A 99 -37.80 -5.94 12.77
CA PHE A 99 -36.44 -5.92 13.34
C PHE A 99 -35.40 -5.88 12.20
N ARG A 100 -34.71 -4.74 12.02
CA ARG A 100 -33.87 -4.42 10.84
C ARG A 100 -32.51 -5.12 10.82
N MET A 101 -32.48 -6.43 11.07
CA MET A 101 -31.24 -7.21 11.14
C MET A 101 -30.46 -7.22 9.82
N GLY A 102 -31.16 -7.35 8.70
CA GLY A 102 -30.53 -7.43 7.37
C GLY A 102 -29.76 -6.18 6.94
N ALA A 103 -30.06 -5.01 7.51
CA ALA A 103 -29.31 -3.78 7.26
C ALA A 103 -27.93 -3.77 7.93
N HIS A 104 -27.80 -4.45 9.08
CA HIS A 104 -26.54 -4.52 9.83
C HIS A 104 -25.77 -5.82 9.56
N PHE A 105 -26.49 -6.88 9.18
CA PHE A 105 -25.91 -8.19 8.91
C PHE A 105 -26.32 -8.75 7.53
N PRO A 106 -26.02 -8.05 6.42
CA PRO A 106 -26.44 -8.46 5.08
C PRO A 106 -25.96 -9.85 4.62
N HIS A 107 -24.84 -10.38 5.16
CA HIS A 107 -24.39 -11.74 4.83
C HIS A 107 -25.44 -12.82 5.17
N LEU A 108 -26.35 -12.55 6.12
CA LEU A 108 -27.44 -13.47 6.47
C LEU A 108 -28.55 -13.52 5.41
N LEU A 109 -28.69 -12.46 4.60
CA LEU A 109 -29.62 -12.42 3.47
C LEU A 109 -29.09 -13.20 2.26
N LEU A 110 -27.79 -13.45 2.27
CA LEU A 110 -27.03 -14.15 1.25
C LEU A 110 -26.82 -15.59 1.71
N GLY A 111 -26.93 -16.53 0.78
CA GLY A 111 -26.52 -17.92 1.04
C GLY A 111 -24.99 -18.04 0.95
N VAL A 112 -24.49 -19.27 0.78
CA VAL A 112 -23.08 -19.51 0.42
C VAL A 112 -22.72 -18.84 -0.92
N GLN A 113 -23.71 -18.70 -1.81
CA GLN A 113 -23.63 -17.92 -3.05
C GLN A 113 -24.86 -17.02 -3.22
N ALA A 114 -24.68 -15.90 -3.93
CA ALA A 114 -25.74 -14.94 -4.18
C ALA A 114 -26.57 -15.34 -5.42
N ASP A 115 -27.82 -15.75 -5.21
CA ASP A 115 -28.81 -15.94 -6.29
C ASP A 115 -29.63 -14.65 -6.55
N ALA A 116 -30.41 -14.63 -7.63
CA ALA A 116 -31.25 -13.48 -7.99
C ALA A 116 -32.21 -13.05 -6.86
N ALA A 117 -32.74 -14.01 -6.09
CA ALA A 117 -33.67 -13.72 -4.99
C ALA A 117 -32.94 -13.10 -3.78
N SER A 118 -31.73 -13.56 -3.47
CA SER A 118 -30.87 -13.00 -2.41
C SER A 118 -30.37 -11.60 -2.76
N ARG A 119 -30.05 -11.36 -4.03
CA ARG A 119 -29.67 -10.03 -4.55
C ARG A 119 -30.84 -9.05 -4.39
N ALA A 120 -32.06 -9.45 -4.73
CA ALA A 120 -33.26 -8.64 -4.51
C ALA A 120 -33.49 -8.32 -3.01
N ARG A 121 -33.29 -9.30 -2.12
CA ARG A 121 -33.41 -9.09 -0.65
C ARG A 121 -32.39 -8.09 -0.12
N VAL A 122 -31.12 -8.20 -0.54
CA VAL A 122 -30.07 -7.25 -0.14
C VAL A 122 -30.40 -5.83 -0.61
N LEU A 123 -30.86 -5.66 -1.85
CA LEU A 123 -31.30 -4.36 -2.37
C LEU A 123 -32.42 -3.74 -1.55
N GLN A 124 -33.39 -4.55 -1.13
CA GLN A 124 -34.54 -4.10 -0.34
C GLN A 124 -34.15 -3.67 1.08
N LEU A 125 -33.26 -4.41 1.75
CA LEU A 125 -33.03 -4.28 3.19
C LEU A 125 -31.75 -3.53 3.56
N ALA A 126 -30.73 -3.59 2.69
CA ALA A 126 -29.40 -3.03 2.95
C ALA A 126 -28.89 -2.17 1.77
N GLY A 127 -29.67 -2.07 0.69
CA GLY A 127 -29.27 -1.40 -0.54
C GLY A 127 -28.88 0.06 -0.35
N SER A 128 -29.51 0.81 0.57
CA SER A 128 -29.16 2.21 0.83
C SER A 128 -27.76 2.41 1.41
N GLN A 129 -27.28 1.47 2.23
CA GLN A 129 -25.92 1.54 2.80
C GLN A 129 -24.86 1.12 1.78
N LEU A 130 -25.16 0.13 0.93
CA LEU A 130 -24.32 -0.18 -0.25
C LEU A 130 -24.25 1.00 -1.23
N ARG A 131 -25.35 1.71 -1.44
CA ARG A 131 -25.44 2.91 -2.31
C ARG A 131 -24.68 4.12 -1.75
N ALA A 132 -24.37 4.15 -0.45
CA ALA A 132 -23.57 5.20 0.17
C ALA A 132 -22.05 5.01 -0.05
N LEU A 133 -21.66 3.84 -0.58
CA LEU A 133 -20.30 3.55 -1.01
C LEU A 133 -20.11 3.99 -2.48
N PRO A 134 -18.93 4.49 -2.87
CA PRO A 134 -18.71 5.01 -4.21
C PRO A 134 -18.58 3.86 -5.24
N GLY A 135 -19.16 4.01 -6.43
CA GLY A 135 -19.05 3.02 -7.51
C GLY A 135 -19.71 3.45 -8.83
N PRO A 136 -19.36 2.82 -9.99
CA PRO A 136 -19.76 3.25 -11.33
C PRO A 136 -21.16 2.77 -11.75
N GLY A 137 -21.88 2.06 -10.90
CA GLY A 137 -23.32 1.83 -11.08
C GLY A 137 -24.08 3.01 -10.51
N GLY A 138 -25.01 3.59 -11.26
CA GLY A 138 -25.97 4.56 -10.72
C GLY A 138 -26.65 4.03 -9.45
N ALA A 139 -27.33 4.92 -8.71
CA ALA A 139 -27.87 4.71 -7.36
C ALA A 139 -28.86 3.54 -7.13
N GLU A 140 -28.93 2.54 -8.03
CA GLU A 140 -29.91 1.45 -8.04
C GLU A 140 -29.33 0.03 -8.28
N ALA A 141 -28.03 -0.17 -8.53
CA ALA A 141 -27.47 -1.50 -8.86
C ALA A 141 -26.52 -2.09 -7.79
N LEU A 142 -26.61 -3.40 -7.53
CA LEU A 142 -25.62 -4.16 -6.74
C LEU A 142 -24.33 -4.40 -7.54
N PRO A 143 -23.20 -4.71 -6.86
CA PRO A 143 -21.95 -5.05 -7.54
C PRO A 143 -22.12 -6.19 -8.54
N GLU A 144 -21.49 -6.07 -9.70
CA GLU A 144 -21.43 -7.15 -10.68
C GLU A 144 -20.56 -8.32 -10.16
N GLY A 145 -20.99 -9.54 -10.49
CA GLY A 145 -20.23 -10.73 -10.21
C GLY A 145 -18.97 -10.82 -11.08
N ARG A 146 -17.96 -11.52 -10.55
CA ARG A 146 -16.66 -11.73 -11.20
C ARG A 146 -16.32 -13.21 -11.17
N SER A 147 -15.71 -13.67 -12.26
CA SER A 147 -15.27 -15.05 -12.44
C SER A 147 -13.82 -15.29 -12.03
N GLU A 148 -13.07 -14.25 -11.67
CA GLU A 148 -11.66 -14.35 -11.30
C GLU A 148 -11.29 -13.37 -10.17
N LEU A 149 -10.54 -13.88 -9.19
CA LEU A 149 -9.91 -13.12 -8.11
C LEU A 149 -8.40 -13.40 -8.12
N TYR A 150 -7.60 -12.36 -8.32
CA TYR A 150 -6.17 -12.42 -8.10
C TYR A 150 -5.91 -12.17 -6.61
N PHE A 151 -5.30 -13.15 -5.95
CA PHE A 151 -5.19 -13.17 -4.51
C PHE A 151 -3.89 -12.49 -4.05
N ASP A 152 -3.83 -11.18 -4.28
CA ASP A 152 -2.78 -10.26 -3.88
C ASP A 152 -3.39 -8.93 -3.38
N PRO A 153 -2.66 -8.01 -2.71
CA PRO A 153 -3.28 -6.81 -2.14
C PRO A 153 -4.02 -5.93 -3.17
N PRO A 154 -3.47 -5.65 -4.37
CA PRO A 154 -4.19 -4.92 -5.42
C PRO A 154 -5.37 -5.68 -5.99
N GLY A 155 -5.24 -7.00 -6.23
CA GLY A 155 -6.34 -7.83 -6.74
C GLY A 155 -7.49 -7.94 -5.73
N ILE A 156 -7.19 -8.05 -4.44
CA ILE A 156 -8.18 -8.00 -3.35
C ILE A 156 -8.81 -6.60 -3.28
N ALA A 157 -8.00 -5.52 -3.34
CA ALA A 157 -8.51 -4.15 -3.33
C ALA A 157 -9.44 -3.86 -4.51
N GLU A 158 -9.09 -4.30 -5.72
CA GLU A 158 -9.90 -4.15 -6.92
C GLU A 158 -11.13 -5.03 -6.89
N PHE A 159 -11.03 -6.24 -6.34
CA PHE A 159 -12.17 -7.12 -6.16
C PHE A 159 -13.19 -6.47 -5.25
N LEU A 160 -12.78 -5.99 -4.07
CA LEU A 160 -13.65 -5.31 -3.11
C LEU A 160 -14.10 -3.93 -3.60
N GLY A 161 -13.28 -3.27 -4.41
CA GLY A 161 -13.57 -1.99 -5.02
C GLY A 161 -14.59 -2.08 -6.16
N PRO A 162 -15.26 -0.97 -6.47
CA PRO A 162 -15.07 0.36 -5.89
C PRO A 162 -15.80 0.58 -4.56
N GLU A 163 -16.69 -0.32 -4.17
CA GLU A 163 -17.54 -0.20 -2.98
C GLU A 163 -16.71 -0.13 -1.69
N LEU A 164 -15.57 -0.82 -1.66
CA LEU A 164 -14.60 -0.66 -0.59
C LEU A 164 -13.25 -0.23 -1.17
N ALA A 165 -12.86 1.00 -0.87
CA ALA A 165 -11.60 1.60 -1.28
C ALA A 165 -10.76 1.99 -0.07
N VAL A 166 -9.44 1.92 -0.21
CA VAL A 166 -8.50 2.40 0.81
C VAL A 166 -8.74 3.90 1.04
N ASP A 167 -8.90 4.26 2.31
CA ASP A 167 -9.27 5.61 2.77
C ASP A 167 -10.58 6.14 2.14
N GLY A 168 -11.44 5.23 1.66
CA GLY A 168 -12.77 5.54 1.15
C GLY A 168 -13.82 5.71 2.27
N PRO A 169 -15.11 5.79 1.90
CA PRO A 169 -16.20 5.94 2.85
C PRO A 169 -16.28 4.82 3.88
N MET A 170 -16.86 5.14 5.04
CA MET A 170 -16.91 4.24 6.17
C MET A 170 -17.91 3.09 5.94
N LEU A 171 -17.50 1.89 6.32
CA LEU A 171 -18.31 0.68 6.35
C LEU A 171 -18.50 0.24 7.80
N ALA A 172 -19.75 0.16 8.26
CA ALA A 172 -20.09 -0.17 9.66
C ALA A 172 -19.36 0.71 10.71
N GLY A 173 -19.04 1.95 10.36
CA GLY A 173 -18.33 2.88 11.23
C GLY A 173 -16.80 2.79 11.15
N TYR A 174 -16.23 2.09 10.16
CA TYR A 174 -14.79 1.96 9.98
C TYR A 174 -14.34 2.28 8.55
N SER A 175 -13.16 2.86 8.38
CA SER A 175 -12.56 3.08 7.08
C SER A 175 -11.51 2.00 6.78
N LEU A 176 -11.51 1.45 5.56
CA LEU A 176 -10.43 0.56 5.10
C LEU A 176 -9.13 1.36 5.03
N ARG A 177 -8.07 0.86 5.68
CA ARG A 177 -6.78 1.55 5.75
C ARG A 177 -5.70 0.89 4.90
N SER A 178 -5.63 -0.44 4.89
CA SER A 178 -4.59 -1.16 4.16
C SER A 178 -4.95 -2.63 3.96
N ILE A 179 -4.33 -3.24 2.95
CA ILE A 179 -4.35 -4.69 2.71
C ILE A 179 -2.90 -5.13 2.62
N TYR A 180 -2.46 -6.11 3.41
CA TYR A 180 -1.05 -6.49 3.49
C TYR A 180 -0.86 -7.96 3.86
N LEU A 181 0.34 -8.49 3.63
CA LEU A 181 0.69 -9.84 4.07
C LEU A 181 0.79 -9.91 5.60
N PRO A 182 0.23 -10.95 6.26
CA PRO A 182 0.40 -11.12 7.69
C PRO A 182 1.90 -11.25 8.04
N ALA A 183 2.29 -10.70 9.18
CA ALA A 183 3.65 -10.83 9.68
C ALA A 183 3.94 -12.32 9.99
N VAL A 184 4.76 -12.96 9.16
CA VAL A 184 5.20 -14.34 9.39
C VAL A 184 6.42 -14.34 10.31
N GLY A 185 6.45 -15.25 11.29
CA GLY A 185 7.61 -15.45 12.14
C GLY A 185 8.83 -15.93 11.32
N LYS A 186 10.04 -15.66 11.83
CA LYS A 186 11.39 -15.82 11.22
C LYS A 186 11.74 -17.16 10.50
N ARG A 187 10.83 -18.13 10.43
CA ARG A 187 11.07 -19.50 9.90
C ARG A 187 9.97 -20.03 8.98
N VAL A 188 8.95 -19.25 8.67
CA VAL A 188 7.81 -19.72 7.87
C VAL A 188 7.90 -19.09 6.48
N SER A 189 7.78 -19.91 5.43
CA SER A 189 7.63 -19.44 4.05
C SER A 189 6.49 -18.43 3.95
N GLN A 190 6.61 -17.42 3.08
CA GLN A 190 5.53 -16.46 2.84
C GLN A 190 4.26 -17.24 2.43
N ASP A 191 3.19 -17.12 3.23
CA ASP A 191 1.91 -17.73 2.93
C ASP A 191 1.06 -16.73 2.15
N PHE A 192 1.13 -16.81 0.83
CA PHE A 192 0.32 -15.98 -0.08
C PHE A 192 -1.15 -16.39 -0.09
N ARG A 193 -1.56 -17.45 0.62
CA ARG A 193 -2.98 -17.82 0.77
C ARG A 193 -3.68 -17.01 1.85
N SER A 194 -3.04 -16.01 2.44
CA SER A 194 -3.60 -15.21 3.52
C SER A 194 -3.15 -13.76 3.48
N TYR A 195 -4.10 -12.83 3.54
CA TYR A 195 -3.87 -11.39 3.66
C TYR A 195 -4.65 -10.81 4.84
N VAL A 196 -4.15 -9.71 5.38
CA VAL A 196 -4.81 -8.91 6.41
C VAL A 196 -5.44 -7.69 5.75
N ILE A 197 -6.70 -7.43 6.06
CA ILE A 197 -7.41 -6.20 5.73
C ILE A 197 -7.59 -5.42 7.03
N GLU A 198 -7.01 -4.24 7.11
CA GLU A 198 -7.05 -3.40 8.30
C GLU A 198 -8.03 -2.24 8.13
N PHE A 199 -8.90 -2.10 9.12
CA PHE A 199 -9.90 -1.06 9.23
C PHE A 199 -9.61 -0.21 10.47
N VAL A 200 -9.90 1.09 10.41
CA VAL A 200 -9.71 2.02 11.52
C VAL A 200 -11.00 2.77 11.79
N ASP A 201 -11.37 2.88 13.07
CA ASP A 201 -12.40 3.80 13.52
C ASP A 201 -11.81 5.22 13.53
N PRO A 202 -12.31 6.16 12.72
CA PRO A 202 -11.73 7.49 12.62
C PRO A 202 -11.94 8.35 13.88
N GLU A 203 -12.89 8.00 14.75
CA GLU A 203 -13.17 8.75 15.98
C GLU A 203 -12.28 8.28 17.13
N THR A 204 -12.07 6.96 17.26
CA THR A 204 -11.32 6.37 18.38
C THR A 204 -9.90 5.97 18.03
N ALA A 205 -9.54 5.95 16.74
CA ALA A 205 -8.32 5.38 16.19
C ALA A 205 -8.13 3.87 16.48
N GLU A 206 -9.19 3.18 16.92
CA GLU A 206 -9.16 1.73 17.14
C GLU A 206 -9.05 0.97 15.81
N SER A 207 -8.20 -0.05 15.76
CA SER A 207 -7.98 -0.86 14.56
C SER A 207 -8.67 -2.22 14.65
N VAL A 208 -9.43 -2.57 13.61
CA VAL A 208 -10.01 -3.92 13.42
C VAL A 208 -9.30 -4.58 12.25
N ARG A 209 -8.80 -5.80 12.46
CA ARG A 209 -8.05 -6.55 11.46
C ARG A 209 -8.83 -7.79 11.05
N LEU A 210 -9.17 -7.88 9.78
CA LEU A 210 -9.80 -9.05 9.18
C LEU A 210 -8.75 -9.86 8.43
N ARG A 211 -8.87 -11.18 8.47
CA ARG A 211 -8.06 -12.10 7.67
C ARG A 211 -8.88 -12.52 6.46
N VAL A 212 -8.36 -12.34 5.26
CA VAL A 212 -8.90 -12.97 4.06
C VAL A 212 -7.94 -14.08 3.64
N ALA A 213 -8.46 -15.29 3.47
CA ALA A 213 -7.65 -16.45 3.09
C ALA A 213 -8.26 -17.22 1.92
N ALA A 214 -7.41 -17.79 1.07
CA ALA A 214 -7.79 -18.56 -0.11
C ALA A 214 -7.57 -20.07 0.11
N GLY A 215 -8.64 -20.85 -0.06
CA GLY A 215 -8.63 -22.31 0.03
C GLY A 215 -8.02 -22.86 1.32
N VAL A 216 -8.21 -22.16 2.44
CA VAL A 216 -7.83 -22.61 3.79
C VAL A 216 -9.10 -23.06 4.51
N ASP A 217 -9.09 -24.28 5.05
CA ASP A 217 -10.08 -24.73 6.02
C ASP A 217 -9.61 -24.36 7.43
N GLY A 218 -10.39 -23.53 8.11
CA GLY A 218 -10.16 -23.05 9.47
C GLY A 218 -11.38 -22.31 10.00
N GLU A 219 -11.36 -21.92 11.29
CA GLU A 219 -12.41 -21.09 11.87
C GLU A 219 -12.46 -19.73 11.14
N SER A 220 -13.65 -19.39 10.63
CA SER A 220 -13.88 -18.19 9.82
C SER A 220 -15.26 -17.62 10.13
N PHE A 221 -15.38 -16.30 10.09
CA PHE A 221 -16.66 -15.58 10.12
C PHE A 221 -17.62 -16.07 9.02
N GLY A 222 -17.08 -16.36 7.83
CA GLY A 222 -17.82 -17.01 6.77
C GLY A 222 -17.01 -17.09 5.47
N ARG A 223 -17.64 -17.61 4.41
CA ARG A 223 -16.97 -17.89 3.14
C ARG A 223 -17.77 -17.41 1.94
N ALA A 224 -17.04 -17.07 0.88
CA ALA A 224 -17.52 -16.81 -0.47
C ALA A 224 -16.71 -17.69 -1.43
N GLY A 225 -17.26 -18.84 -1.81
CA GLY A 225 -16.52 -19.86 -2.56
C GLY A 225 -15.26 -20.32 -1.80
N GLU A 226 -14.10 -20.22 -2.46
CA GLU A 226 -12.81 -20.59 -1.88
C GLU A 226 -12.22 -19.54 -0.92
N VAL A 227 -12.83 -18.35 -0.85
CA VAL A 227 -12.34 -17.24 -0.01
C VAL A 227 -13.02 -17.27 1.35
N SER A 228 -12.25 -17.32 2.43
CA SER A 228 -12.74 -17.23 3.80
C SER A 228 -12.39 -15.88 4.41
N LEU A 229 -13.33 -15.33 5.21
CA LEU A 229 -13.13 -14.13 6.01
C LEU A 229 -13.07 -14.52 7.49
N GLY A 230 -12.01 -14.13 8.19
CA GLY A 230 -11.84 -14.29 9.63
C GLY A 230 -11.51 -12.97 10.32
N VAL A 231 -11.46 -12.98 11.65
CA VAL A 231 -11.14 -11.79 12.46
C VAL A 231 -9.88 -12.06 13.27
N LEU A 232 -8.91 -11.14 13.24
CA LEU A 232 -7.64 -11.26 13.97
C LEU A 232 -7.72 -10.55 15.32
N GLY A 233 -7.05 -11.10 16.34
CA GLY A 233 -6.98 -10.52 17.68
C GLY A 233 -8.12 -10.93 18.61
N PHE A 234 -9.13 -11.64 18.10
CA PHE A 234 -10.15 -12.32 18.91
C PHE A 234 -9.73 -13.79 19.10
N THR A 235 -8.66 -13.99 19.86
CA THR A 235 -8.11 -15.33 20.15
C THR A 235 -7.88 -15.46 21.64
N GLN A 236 -8.96 -15.71 22.40
CA GLN A 236 -8.99 -16.33 23.73
C GLN A 236 -10.45 -16.33 24.22
N ASP A 237 -11.07 -17.53 24.30
CA ASP A 237 -12.29 -17.88 25.06
C ASP A 237 -13.58 -17.05 24.89
N LEU A 238 -13.76 -16.31 23.79
CA LEU A 238 -15.04 -15.64 23.51
C LEU A 238 -15.53 -15.96 22.09
N ASP A 239 -16.58 -16.77 22.00
CA ASP A 239 -17.43 -16.97 20.80
C ASP A 239 -18.14 -15.66 20.34
N ALA A 240 -17.76 -14.51 20.90
CA ALA A 240 -18.51 -13.28 20.93
C ALA A 240 -17.70 -12.12 20.31
N LEU A 241 -18.22 -11.58 19.21
CA LEU A 241 -17.71 -10.38 18.55
C LEU A 241 -18.54 -9.14 18.94
N PRO A 242 -17.92 -7.97 19.17
CA PRO A 242 -18.65 -6.73 19.31
C PRO A 242 -19.58 -6.48 18.11
N PRO A 243 -20.82 -5.98 18.30
CA PRO A 243 -21.80 -5.81 17.22
C PRO A 243 -21.29 -5.03 16.01
N ARG A 244 -20.53 -3.95 16.23
CA ARG A 244 -19.94 -3.15 15.15
C ARG A 244 -18.90 -3.94 14.34
N VAL A 245 -18.06 -4.73 15.02
CA VAL A 245 -17.07 -5.61 14.38
C VAL A 245 -17.77 -6.73 13.59
N ALA A 246 -18.80 -7.35 14.16
CA ALA A 246 -19.59 -8.37 13.49
C ALA A 246 -20.34 -7.81 12.26
N SER A 247 -20.86 -6.59 12.36
CA SER A 247 -21.48 -5.86 11.25
C SER A 247 -20.45 -5.58 10.14
N LEU A 248 -19.24 -5.12 10.49
CA LEU A 248 -18.15 -4.95 9.54
C LEU A 248 -17.81 -6.27 8.82
N CYS A 249 -17.65 -7.36 9.56
CA CYS A 249 -17.37 -8.68 8.99
C CYS A 249 -18.48 -9.14 8.05
N SER A 250 -19.73 -8.95 8.46
CA SER A 250 -20.91 -9.23 7.64
C SER A 250 -20.88 -8.46 6.32
N TRP A 251 -20.58 -7.17 6.37
CA TRP A 251 -20.55 -6.33 5.18
C TRP A 251 -19.44 -6.74 4.20
N VAL A 252 -18.24 -7.00 4.70
CA VAL A 252 -17.12 -7.48 3.86
C VAL A 252 -17.44 -8.85 3.27
N LEU A 253 -18.02 -9.77 4.05
CA LEU A 253 -18.44 -11.08 3.56
C LEU A 253 -19.54 -10.97 2.48
N ALA A 254 -20.53 -10.10 2.69
CA ALA A 254 -21.59 -9.86 1.72
C ALA A 254 -21.03 -9.31 0.39
N LEU A 255 -20.06 -8.40 0.44
CA LEU A 255 -19.38 -7.92 -0.77
C LEU A 255 -18.64 -9.04 -1.50
N LEU A 256 -17.89 -9.88 -0.77
CA LEU A 256 -17.23 -11.05 -1.34
C LEU A 256 -18.25 -11.98 -2.03
N GLN A 257 -19.36 -12.29 -1.37
CA GLN A 257 -20.41 -13.15 -1.91
C GLN A 257 -21.13 -12.56 -3.13
N LEU A 258 -21.44 -11.25 -3.12
CA LEU A 258 -22.12 -10.58 -4.22
C LEU A 258 -21.27 -10.48 -5.49
N LYS A 259 -19.94 -10.42 -5.33
CA LYS A 259 -18.98 -10.29 -6.42
C LYS A 259 -18.39 -11.63 -6.88
N SER A 260 -18.77 -12.74 -6.25
CA SER A 260 -18.30 -14.06 -6.63
C SER A 260 -19.31 -14.74 -7.55
N ASP A 261 -18.95 -14.97 -8.82
CA ASP A 261 -19.76 -15.79 -9.72
C ASP A 261 -19.69 -17.28 -9.37
N GLU A 262 -20.64 -18.05 -9.92
CA GLU A 262 -20.59 -19.51 -9.90
C GLU A 262 -19.32 -19.99 -10.62
N GLY A 263 -18.34 -20.51 -9.86
CA GLY A 263 -17.04 -20.94 -10.38
C GLY A 263 -15.92 -19.89 -10.32
N LEU A 264 -16.01 -18.87 -9.45
CA LEU A 264 -14.92 -17.93 -9.16
C LEU A 264 -13.57 -18.67 -9.04
N ARG A 265 -12.62 -18.32 -9.92
CA ARG A 265 -11.25 -18.84 -9.87
C ARG A 265 -10.38 -17.92 -9.01
N VAL A 266 -9.85 -18.45 -7.91
CA VAL A 266 -8.92 -17.72 -7.04
C VAL A 266 -7.49 -18.07 -7.44
N ARG A 267 -6.78 -17.11 -8.02
CA ARG A 267 -5.36 -17.27 -8.40
C ARG A 267 -4.48 -16.84 -7.25
N VAL A 268 -3.90 -17.82 -6.56
CA VAL A 268 -2.99 -17.59 -5.45
C VAL A 268 -1.54 -17.70 -5.93
N PRO A 269 -0.72 -16.65 -5.76
CA PRO A 269 0.71 -16.73 -6.04
C PRO A 269 1.38 -17.83 -5.19
N GLN A 270 2.32 -18.57 -5.76
CA GLN A 270 3.12 -19.58 -5.06
C GLN A 270 4.45 -19.00 -4.55
N ASP A 271 4.95 -17.96 -5.21
CA ASP A 271 6.18 -17.27 -4.85
C ASP A 271 6.07 -15.75 -5.06
N ALA A 272 7.12 -15.04 -4.63
CA ALA A 272 7.18 -13.59 -4.72
C ALA A 272 7.29 -13.07 -6.16
N SER A 273 7.70 -13.90 -7.12
CA SER A 273 7.78 -13.59 -8.55
C SER A 273 6.43 -13.74 -9.25
N GLU A 274 5.64 -14.76 -8.92
CA GLU A 274 4.28 -14.98 -9.44
C GLU A 274 3.33 -13.89 -8.94
N LEU A 275 3.54 -13.38 -7.72
CA LEU A 275 2.87 -12.19 -7.21
C LEU A 275 3.10 -10.97 -8.13
N ARG A 276 4.26 -10.91 -8.82
CA ARG A 276 4.55 -9.86 -9.80
C ARG A 276 3.83 -10.16 -11.14
N ALA A 277 3.87 -11.40 -11.61
CA ALA A 277 3.26 -11.81 -12.89
C ALA A 277 1.72 -11.69 -12.90
N LEU A 278 1.05 -12.12 -11.82
CA LEU A 278 -0.41 -12.02 -11.66
C LEU A 278 -0.90 -10.57 -11.65
N ALA A 279 -0.05 -9.65 -11.22
CA ALA A 279 -0.35 -8.23 -11.18
C ALA A 279 -0.20 -7.56 -12.56
N HIS A 280 0.50 -8.16 -13.53
CA HIS A 280 0.74 -7.60 -14.88
C HIS A 280 -0.39 -7.95 -15.87
N PRO A 281 -0.93 -7.01 -16.68
CA PRO A 281 -2.00 -7.29 -17.64
C PRO A 281 -1.62 -8.25 -18.78
N SER A 282 -0.38 -8.20 -19.27
CA SER A 282 0.05 -9.00 -20.45
C SER A 282 0.44 -10.45 -20.15
N GLU A 283 0.64 -10.81 -18.88
CA GLU A 283 1.01 -12.17 -18.47
C GLU A 283 -0.21 -12.99 -18.01
N ARG A 284 -1.39 -12.37 -17.95
CA ARG A 284 -2.68 -13.02 -17.67
C ARG A 284 -3.08 -13.95 -18.81
N GLY A 285 -2.68 -15.22 -18.69
CA GLY A 285 -3.03 -16.28 -19.63
C GLY A 285 -1.85 -17.05 -20.23
N ARG A 286 -0.61 -16.71 -19.88
CA ARG A 286 0.57 -17.54 -20.21
C ARG A 286 0.77 -18.62 -19.15
N SER A 287 1.09 -19.84 -19.57
CA SER A 287 1.53 -20.91 -18.67
C SER A 287 2.88 -20.54 -18.05
N VAL A 288 3.10 -20.93 -16.79
CA VAL A 288 4.22 -20.55 -15.91
C VAL A 288 5.58 -21.15 -16.36
N ASP A 289 5.68 -21.68 -17.58
CA ASP A 289 6.82 -22.51 -18.01
C ASP A 289 7.94 -21.74 -18.75
N GLU A 290 7.93 -20.40 -18.76
CA GLU A 290 9.03 -19.61 -19.33
C GLU A 290 9.87 -18.95 -18.22
N GLU A 291 10.99 -19.60 -17.88
CA GLU A 291 12.01 -19.06 -16.98
C GLU A 291 12.58 -17.72 -17.50
N PRO A 292 12.69 -16.67 -16.65
CA PRO A 292 13.35 -15.43 -17.05
C PRO A 292 14.86 -15.64 -17.23
N ALA A 293 15.39 -15.02 -18.29
CA ALA A 293 16.77 -15.15 -18.75
C ALA A 293 17.82 -14.80 -17.67
N ALA A 294 18.94 -15.54 -17.74
CA ALA A 294 20.04 -15.56 -16.77
C ALA A 294 20.63 -14.19 -16.40
N SER A 295 20.94 -14.04 -15.11
CA SER A 295 21.58 -12.86 -14.51
C SER A 295 23.08 -12.78 -14.82
N GLU A 296 23.57 -11.58 -15.18
CA GLU A 296 24.99 -11.28 -15.39
C GLU A 296 25.84 -11.39 -14.09
N PRO A 297 27.18 -11.53 -14.20
CA PRO A 297 28.05 -11.82 -13.06
C PRO A 297 28.19 -10.63 -12.10
N SER A 298 27.92 -10.87 -10.83
CA SER A 298 28.03 -9.89 -9.73
C SER A 298 29.50 -9.59 -9.37
N PRO A 299 29.86 -8.34 -9.02
CA PRO A 299 31.21 -8.02 -8.53
C PRO A 299 31.50 -8.71 -7.20
N SER A 300 32.71 -9.26 -7.07
CA SER A 300 33.21 -9.94 -5.87
C SER A 300 33.73 -8.93 -4.85
N GLY A 301 32.88 -8.50 -3.92
CA GLY A 301 33.25 -7.63 -2.80
C GLY A 301 32.19 -7.62 -1.70
N PRO A 302 32.53 -7.21 -0.45
CA PRO A 302 31.56 -7.05 0.62
C PRO A 302 30.53 -5.96 0.24
N PRO A 303 29.32 -6.02 0.80
CA PRO A 303 28.27 -5.06 0.51
C PRO A 303 28.66 -3.64 0.96
N SER A 304 28.37 -2.63 0.14
CA SER A 304 28.85 -1.26 0.36
C SER A 304 28.06 -0.50 1.43
N ALA A 305 26.77 -0.82 1.62
CA ALA A 305 25.88 -0.17 2.57
C ALA A 305 24.82 -1.13 3.13
N LEU A 306 24.37 -0.87 4.37
CA LEU A 306 23.21 -1.50 4.98
C LEU A 306 21.99 -0.61 4.72
N ASN A 307 20.99 -1.10 3.98
CA ASN A 307 19.72 -0.40 3.84
C ASN A 307 18.78 -0.79 4.99
N LEU A 308 18.67 0.09 5.98
CA LEU A 308 17.82 -0.08 7.15
C LEU A 308 16.43 0.48 6.87
N ALA A 309 15.50 -0.38 6.47
CA ALA A 309 14.10 -0.01 6.24
C ALA A 309 13.33 0.05 7.57
N ILE A 310 12.87 1.24 7.95
CA ILE A 310 12.00 1.50 9.08
C ILE A 310 10.69 2.07 8.54
N ASP A 311 9.67 1.22 8.56
CA ASP A 311 8.38 1.50 7.93
C ASP A 311 7.39 2.04 8.97
N THR A 312 7.63 3.26 9.44
CA THR A 312 6.67 4.00 10.28
C THR A 312 5.81 4.96 9.46
N GLU A 313 4.62 5.32 9.97
CA GLU A 313 3.68 6.17 9.23
C GLU A 313 4.30 7.56 8.95
N CYS A 314 4.24 7.98 7.69
CA CYS A 314 4.81 9.24 7.20
C CYS A 314 3.80 10.40 7.18
N GLY A 315 2.52 10.08 7.32
CA GLY A 315 1.42 11.05 7.21
C GLY A 315 1.24 11.60 5.79
N GLN A 316 1.86 10.99 4.78
CA GLN A 316 1.72 11.36 3.36
C GLN A 316 0.96 10.29 2.55
N ARG A 317 0.41 10.70 1.39
CA ARG A 317 -0.32 9.85 0.43
C ARG A 317 0.16 10.12 -1.00
N CYS A 318 1.48 10.08 -1.19
CA CYS A 318 2.11 10.47 -2.45
C CYS A 318 1.53 9.71 -3.64
N SER A 319 1.26 10.41 -4.74
CA SER A 319 0.61 9.89 -5.95
C SER A 319 1.35 8.74 -6.63
N PHE A 320 2.61 8.51 -6.29
CA PHE A 320 3.46 7.45 -6.83
C PHE A 320 3.86 6.39 -5.79
N CYS A 321 3.57 6.61 -4.50
CA CYS A 321 4.10 5.75 -3.44
C CYS A 321 3.24 4.49 -3.31
N SER A 322 3.84 3.36 -3.70
CA SER A 322 3.21 2.05 -3.61
C SER A 322 3.54 1.29 -2.32
N VAL A 323 4.62 1.67 -1.62
CA VAL A 323 5.10 0.98 -0.40
C VAL A 323 3.98 0.76 0.62
N LYS A 324 3.17 1.79 0.89
CA LYS A 324 2.09 1.76 1.88
C LYS A 324 0.92 0.82 1.54
N ALA A 325 0.81 0.39 0.30
CA ALA A 325 -0.20 -0.57 -0.13
C ALA A 325 0.19 -2.03 0.19
N TYR A 326 1.46 -2.29 0.55
CA TYR A 326 1.96 -3.65 0.78
C TYR A 326 2.68 -3.82 2.11
N VAL A 327 3.27 -2.73 2.61
CA VAL A 327 3.96 -2.68 3.90
C VAL A 327 3.09 -1.91 4.87
N ARG A 328 2.66 -2.59 5.93
CA ARG A 328 1.93 -1.95 7.04
C ARG A 328 2.89 -1.04 7.80
N PRO A 329 2.62 0.28 7.88
CA PRO A 329 3.40 1.13 8.75
C PRO A 329 3.20 0.71 10.21
N LEU A 330 4.27 0.45 10.96
CA LEU A 330 4.17 0.02 12.34
C LEU A 330 5.36 0.48 13.17
N ASP A 331 5.05 1.05 14.34
CA ASP A 331 6.01 1.36 15.38
C ASP A 331 5.92 0.31 16.51
N GLU A 332 6.84 -0.66 16.51
CA GLU A 332 6.95 -1.67 17.57
C GLU A 332 7.88 -1.24 18.72
N GLY A 333 8.27 0.04 18.76
CA GLY A 333 9.09 0.64 19.80
C GLY A 333 10.37 -0.17 20.09
N VAL A 334 10.52 -0.58 21.36
CA VAL A 334 11.71 -1.29 21.85
C VAL A 334 11.96 -2.60 21.10
N ALA A 335 10.91 -3.34 20.73
CA ALA A 335 11.06 -4.61 20.03
C ALA A 335 11.66 -4.42 18.62
N ALA A 336 11.28 -3.36 17.90
CA ALA A 336 11.90 -3.00 16.63
C ALA A 336 13.35 -2.55 16.83
N LEU A 337 13.62 -1.69 17.82
CA LEU A 337 14.96 -1.20 18.14
C LEU A 337 15.95 -2.34 18.40
N ASP A 338 15.56 -3.35 19.17
CA ASP A 338 16.43 -4.49 19.47
C ASP A 338 16.78 -5.30 18.22
N ARG A 339 15.82 -5.45 17.28
CA ARG A 339 16.09 -6.09 15.98
C ARG A 339 17.04 -5.25 15.13
N ILE A 340 16.85 -3.93 15.09
CA ILE A 340 17.73 -2.98 14.39
C ILE A 340 19.16 -3.07 14.93
N ARG A 341 19.34 -3.09 16.26
CA ARG A 341 20.67 -3.26 16.89
C ARG A 341 21.36 -4.57 16.50
N VAL A 342 20.60 -5.64 16.30
CA VAL A 342 21.15 -6.91 15.79
C VAL A 342 21.61 -6.73 14.34
N GLN A 343 20.78 -6.12 13.48
CA GLN A 343 21.13 -5.87 12.07
C GLN A 343 22.38 -5.00 11.91
N LEU A 344 22.47 -3.91 12.68
CA LEU A 344 23.64 -3.02 12.70
C LEU A 344 24.92 -3.78 13.07
N ARG A 345 24.91 -4.56 14.16
CA ARG A 345 26.07 -5.36 14.57
C ARG A 345 26.46 -6.41 13.53
N MET A 346 25.47 -7.07 12.90
CA MET A 346 25.73 -8.06 11.85
C MET A 346 26.36 -7.43 10.61
N ALA A 347 25.84 -6.28 10.15
CA ALA A 347 26.38 -5.57 8.98
C ALA A 347 27.81 -5.07 9.24
N ARG A 348 28.09 -4.54 10.43
CA ARG A 348 29.47 -4.16 10.81
C ARG A 348 30.42 -5.34 10.84
N ALA A 349 29.99 -6.49 11.38
CA ALA A 349 30.81 -7.69 11.37
C ALA A 349 31.13 -8.19 9.94
N GLN A 350 30.30 -7.81 8.96
CA GLN A 350 30.52 -8.07 7.53
C GLN A 350 31.36 -6.99 6.82
N GLY A 351 31.82 -5.96 7.54
CA GLY A 351 32.66 -4.89 7.01
C GLY A 351 31.90 -3.72 6.36
N VAL A 352 30.57 -3.68 6.45
CA VAL A 352 29.73 -2.60 5.89
C VAL A 352 30.01 -1.29 6.62
N ARG A 353 30.21 -0.17 5.89
CA ARG A 353 30.59 1.13 6.47
C ARG A 353 29.53 2.23 6.42
N GLU A 354 28.55 2.08 5.54
CA GLU A 354 27.44 3.02 5.38
C GLU A 354 26.13 2.41 5.89
N VAL A 355 25.33 3.20 6.58
CA VAL A 355 23.91 2.91 6.83
C VAL A 355 23.06 3.85 5.98
N ARG A 356 22.05 3.29 5.33
CA ARG A 356 20.96 4.06 4.72
C ARG A 356 19.74 3.92 5.61
N LEU A 357 19.38 4.98 6.30
CA LEU A 357 18.16 5.07 7.07
C LEU A 357 17.03 5.38 6.07
N ASN A 358 16.16 4.39 5.83
CA ASN A 358 15.18 4.38 4.75
C ASN A 358 13.87 3.74 5.23
N GLY A 359 12.88 3.54 4.35
CA GLY A 359 11.57 2.97 4.65
C GLY A 359 10.44 3.91 4.24
N ILE A 360 9.26 3.78 4.86
CA ILE A 360 8.13 4.71 4.66
C ILE A 360 8.47 6.11 5.21
N ASP A 361 8.74 6.22 6.52
CA ASP A 361 9.39 7.39 7.11
C ASP A 361 10.13 7.00 8.39
N PRO A 362 11.46 6.79 8.32
CA PRO A 362 12.23 6.36 9.48
C PRO A 362 12.28 7.41 10.60
N LEU A 363 12.05 8.70 10.30
CA LEU A 363 12.14 9.76 11.30
C LEU A 363 10.95 9.75 12.26
N THR A 364 9.82 9.16 11.87
CA THR A 364 8.65 9.08 12.74
C THR A 364 8.74 7.97 13.79
N PHE A 365 9.68 7.04 13.64
CA PHE A 365 9.90 5.97 14.60
C PHE A 365 10.20 6.48 16.01
N SER A 366 9.47 5.97 16.99
CA SER A 366 9.51 6.37 18.40
C SER A 366 10.87 6.18 19.07
N ARG A 367 11.78 5.42 18.43
CA ARG A 367 13.15 5.17 18.89
C ARG A 367 14.22 5.57 17.88
N VAL A 368 13.93 6.47 16.95
CA VAL A 368 14.88 6.85 15.88
C VAL A 368 16.17 7.45 16.44
N LEU A 369 16.14 8.19 17.54
CA LEU A 369 17.35 8.76 18.14
C LEU A 369 18.25 7.64 18.70
N GLU A 370 17.67 6.63 19.35
CA GLU A 370 18.40 5.45 19.83
C GLU A 370 18.91 4.56 18.68
N VAL A 371 18.27 4.60 17.51
CA VAL A 371 18.82 3.98 16.30
C VAL A 371 20.10 4.70 15.87
N LEU A 372 20.13 6.04 15.89
CA LEU A 372 21.34 6.80 15.57
C LEU A 372 22.46 6.54 16.59
N ASP A 373 22.12 6.49 17.88
CA ASP A 373 23.07 6.12 18.93
C ASP A 373 23.68 4.74 18.64
N ALA A 374 22.84 3.75 18.27
CA ALA A 374 23.31 2.42 17.90
C ALA A 374 24.17 2.40 16.63
N VAL A 375 23.89 3.26 15.64
CA VAL A 375 24.72 3.43 14.43
C VAL A 375 26.12 3.94 14.81
N LEU A 376 26.20 4.93 15.69
CA LEU A 376 27.47 5.47 16.19
C LEU A 376 28.23 4.44 17.04
N GLU A 377 27.56 3.76 17.96
CA GLU A 377 28.15 2.71 18.82
C GLU A 377 28.72 1.55 18.01
N CYS A 378 28.07 1.20 16.89
CA CYS A 378 28.53 0.18 15.95
C CYS A 378 29.71 0.67 15.07
N GLY A 379 30.03 1.96 15.09
CA GLY A 379 31.16 2.55 14.38
C GLY A 379 30.95 2.69 12.88
N PHE A 380 29.72 2.93 12.41
CA PHE A 380 29.49 3.29 11.02
C PHE A 380 30.06 4.68 10.71
N GLU A 381 30.70 4.81 9.56
CA GLU A 381 31.41 6.03 9.15
C GLU A 381 30.48 7.00 8.41
N LYS A 382 29.46 6.44 7.73
CA LYS A 382 28.56 7.16 6.85
C LYS A 382 27.09 6.86 7.12
N LEU A 383 26.25 7.90 7.09
CA LEU A 383 24.80 7.79 7.17
C LEU A 383 24.09 8.54 6.03
N SER A 384 23.24 7.87 5.29
CA SER A 384 22.33 8.52 4.33
C SER A 384 20.88 8.39 4.81
N VAL A 385 20.19 9.51 4.91
CA VAL A 385 18.81 9.58 5.42
C VAL A 385 17.85 9.84 4.27
N TYR A 386 16.89 8.94 4.10
CA TYR A 386 15.79 9.04 3.16
C TYR A 386 14.48 9.07 3.96
N SER A 387 13.83 10.23 3.99
CA SER A 387 12.58 10.46 4.71
C SER A 387 11.84 11.62 4.05
N PRO A 388 10.50 11.72 4.18
CA PRO A 388 9.77 12.95 3.93
C PRO A 388 10.32 14.19 4.66
N CYS A 389 11.12 14.00 5.70
CA CYS A 389 11.80 15.02 6.50
C CYS A 389 10.87 16.00 7.23
N ARG A 390 9.54 15.78 7.21
CA ARG A 390 8.55 16.63 7.88
C ARG A 390 8.84 16.80 9.36
N ARG A 391 9.30 15.73 10.04
CA ARG A 391 9.64 15.78 11.47
C ARG A 391 10.84 16.69 11.79
N LEU A 392 11.67 17.02 10.80
CA LEU A 392 12.77 17.97 10.96
C LEU A 392 12.31 19.45 10.93
N ALA A 393 11.02 19.71 10.68
CA ALA A 393 10.43 21.03 10.88
C ALA A 393 10.46 21.44 12.36
N ASP A 394 10.32 20.48 13.28
CA ASP A 394 10.53 20.70 14.71
C ASP A 394 12.01 20.96 14.99
N GLY A 395 12.32 22.19 15.41
CA GLY A 395 13.70 22.60 15.68
C GLY A 395 14.34 21.91 16.88
N ALA A 396 13.57 21.49 17.89
CA ALA A 396 14.12 20.74 19.02
C ALA A 396 14.50 19.33 18.58
N PHE A 397 13.61 18.63 17.87
CA PHE A 397 13.91 17.31 17.33
C PHE A 397 15.07 17.35 16.34
N ARG A 398 15.08 18.31 15.40
CA ARG A 398 16.16 18.44 14.41
C ARG A 398 17.54 18.60 15.07
N ARG A 399 17.66 19.45 16.10
CA ARG A 399 18.95 19.62 16.81
C ARG A 399 19.42 18.34 17.48
N GLU A 400 18.52 17.62 18.17
CA GLU A 400 18.83 16.33 18.78
C GLU A 400 19.24 15.28 17.74
N PHE A 401 18.54 15.27 16.60
CA PHE A 401 18.85 14.38 15.47
C PHE A 401 20.24 14.67 14.89
N LEU A 402 20.56 15.95 14.62
CA LEU A 402 21.85 16.35 14.06
C LEU A 402 23.04 16.09 15.00
N GLN A 403 22.84 16.18 16.31
CA GLN A 403 23.89 15.84 17.30
C GLN A 403 24.31 14.37 17.27
N ARG A 404 23.51 13.48 16.67
CA ARG A 404 23.75 12.03 16.59
C ARG A 404 24.14 11.57 15.18
N MET A 405 24.53 12.48 14.30
CA MET A 405 25.03 12.13 12.97
C MET A 405 26.49 11.67 13.04
N PRO A 406 26.90 10.64 12.26
CA PRO A 406 28.31 10.36 12.04
C PRO A 406 28.99 11.48 11.23
N PRO A 407 30.33 11.50 11.13
CA PRO A 407 31.06 12.58 10.44
C PRO A 407 30.66 12.76 8.97
N GLU A 408 30.44 11.66 8.24
CA GLU A 408 29.93 11.70 6.88
C GLU A 408 28.43 11.41 6.88
N PHE A 409 27.61 12.37 6.47
CA PHE A 409 26.18 12.13 6.34
C PHE A 409 25.53 12.96 5.25
N THR A 410 24.40 12.47 4.75
CA THR A 410 23.56 13.17 3.79
C THR A 410 22.09 13.00 4.15
N ILE A 411 21.35 14.11 4.18
CA ILE A 411 19.91 14.13 4.38
C ILE A 411 19.25 14.45 3.03
N SER A 412 18.47 13.49 2.53
CA SER A 412 17.71 13.62 1.30
C SER A 412 16.31 14.13 1.61
N VAL A 413 16.02 15.38 1.23
CA VAL A 413 14.75 16.05 1.53
C VAL A 413 13.88 16.08 0.28
N PRO A 414 12.71 15.41 0.26
CA PRO A 414 11.85 15.38 -0.90
C PRO A 414 11.16 16.73 -1.15
N LEU A 415 11.37 17.33 -2.33
CA LEU A 415 10.67 18.55 -2.77
C LEU A 415 10.08 18.33 -4.16
N TYR A 416 8.75 18.34 -4.24
CA TYR A 416 8.04 18.07 -5.49
C TYR A 416 7.58 19.32 -6.25
N GLY A 417 7.70 20.51 -5.65
CA GLY A 417 7.34 21.78 -6.26
C GLY A 417 7.79 22.93 -5.37
N VAL A 418 7.90 24.14 -5.93
CA VAL A 418 8.33 25.34 -5.17
C VAL A 418 7.15 26.12 -4.59
N THR A 419 5.93 25.59 -4.77
CA THR A 419 4.68 26.11 -4.22
C THR A 419 3.95 25.02 -3.44
N ALA A 420 3.08 25.43 -2.52
CA ALA A 420 2.22 24.50 -1.78
C ALA A 420 1.34 23.67 -2.72
N ALA A 421 0.71 24.33 -3.70
CA ALA A 421 -0.15 23.65 -4.67
C ALA A 421 0.58 22.54 -5.44
N ALA A 422 1.79 22.83 -5.94
CA ALA A 422 2.58 21.85 -6.69
C ALA A 422 3.08 20.69 -5.83
N HIS A 423 3.63 20.99 -4.66
CA HIS A 423 4.15 19.95 -3.76
C HIS A 423 3.02 19.05 -3.25
N GLU A 424 1.91 19.65 -2.83
CA GLU A 424 0.78 18.94 -2.23
C GLU A 424 -0.07 18.19 -3.27
N ALA A 425 -0.03 18.58 -4.55
CA ALA A 425 -0.57 17.78 -5.64
C ALA A 425 0.15 16.44 -5.81
N VAL A 426 1.43 16.35 -5.43
CA VAL A 426 2.17 15.08 -5.42
C VAL A 426 1.95 14.33 -4.12
N THR A 427 2.06 14.97 -2.95
CA THR A 427 1.97 14.28 -1.65
C THR A 427 0.55 13.93 -1.23
N ASN A 428 -0.47 14.54 -1.86
CA ASN A 428 -1.87 14.52 -1.46
C ASN A 428 -2.06 14.80 0.04
N THR A 429 -1.27 15.74 0.59
CA THR A 429 -1.22 16.00 2.04
C THR A 429 -1.13 17.51 2.30
N PRO A 430 -2.23 18.15 2.72
CA PRO A 430 -2.23 19.55 3.09
C PRO A 430 -1.22 19.87 4.20
N GLY A 431 -0.51 20.99 4.06
CA GLY A 431 0.51 21.45 5.01
C GLY A 431 1.89 20.82 4.82
N SER A 432 2.01 19.76 4.02
CA SER A 432 3.30 19.07 3.82
C SER A 432 4.36 19.97 3.18
N PHE A 433 3.96 20.93 2.34
CA PHE A 433 4.89 21.92 1.79
C PHE A 433 5.46 22.84 2.87
N ALA A 434 4.61 23.35 3.77
CA ALA A 434 5.05 24.26 4.82
C ALA A 434 6.06 23.58 5.76
N GLU A 435 5.82 22.32 6.13
CA GLU A 435 6.71 21.55 7.00
C GLU A 435 8.04 21.21 6.32
N VAL A 436 8.02 20.75 5.06
CA VAL A 436 9.28 20.43 4.36
C VAL A 436 10.12 21.68 4.12
N MET A 437 9.49 22.83 3.86
CA MET A 437 10.19 24.10 3.73
C MET A 437 10.79 24.55 5.06
N ALA A 438 10.06 24.39 6.17
CA ALA A 438 10.60 24.66 7.51
C ALA A 438 11.79 23.74 7.85
N ALA A 439 11.71 22.46 7.47
CA ALA A 439 12.81 21.51 7.60
C ALA A 439 14.03 21.93 6.76
N LEU A 440 13.84 22.26 5.48
CA LEU A 440 14.91 22.71 4.57
C LEU A 440 15.62 23.96 5.10
N GLU A 441 14.87 24.99 5.49
CA GLU A 441 15.46 26.24 5.99
C GLU A 441 16.18 26.01 7.33
N GLY A 442 15.61 25.18 8.22
CA GLY A 442 16.26 24.80 9.47
C GLY A 442 17.56 24.03 9.26
N LEU A 443 17.57 23.04 8.37
CA LEU A 443 18.77 22.27 8.02
C LEU A 443 19.84 23.16 7.37
N ARG A 444 19.45 24.04 6.46
CA ARG A 444 20.37 24.98 5.78
C ARG A 444 21.00 25.98 6.76
N ALA A 445 20.28 26.37 7.81
CA ALA A 445 20.79 27.26 8.84
C ALA A 445 21.78 26.55 9.80
N GLU A 446 21.60 25.25 10.03
CA GLU A 446 22.36 24.48 11.03
C GLU A 446 23.51 23.65 10.44
N LEU A 447 23.52 23.42 9.12
CA LEU A 447 24.50 22.57 8.43
C LEU A 447 25.32 23.32 7.38
N PRO A 448 26.59 22.91 7.17
CA PRO A 448 27.36 23.41 6.04
C PRO A 448 26.83 22.85 4.70
N PRO A 449 27.13 23.52 3.57
CA PRO A 449 26.77 23.02 2.24
C PRO A 449 27.26 21.59 1.99
N GLY A 450 26.47 20.80 1.24
CA GLY A 450 26.81 19.43 0.85
C GLY A 450 26.18 18.31 1.69
N HIS A 451 25.64 18.61 2.87
CA HIS A 451 24.94 17.62 3.71
C HIS A 451 23.45 17.46 3.38
N VAL A 452 22.86 18.44 2.69
CA VAL A 452 21.45 18.43 2.30
C VAL A 452 21.34 18.33 0.79
N VAL A 453 20.57 17.35 0.32
CA VAL A 453 20.23 17.20 -1.10
C VAL A 453 18.71 17.20 -1.24
N ILE A 454 18.22 17.89 -2.26
CA ILE A 454 16.80 17.80 -2.62
C ILE A 454 16.61 16.53 -3.45
N SER A 455 15.72 15.65 -3.01
CA SER A 455 15.24 14.55 -3.85
C SER A 455 13.93 14.94 -4.50
N THR A 456 13.72 14.55 -5.76
CA THR A 456 12.45 14.78 -6.42
C THR A 456 12.11 13.60 -7.32
N VAL A 457 10.94 13.00 -7.08
CA VAL A 457 10.38 12.01 -7.98
C VAL A 457 9.58 12.76 -9.03
N VAL A 458 9.97 12.63 -10.30
CA VAL A 458 9.39 13.38 -11.41
C VAL A 458 8.20 12.60 -11.96
N VAL A 459 7.01 13.09 -11.67
CA VAL A 459 5.72 12.50 -11.99
C VAL A 459 4.87 13.46 -12.81
N ARG A 460 3.77 12.97 -13.38
CA ARG A 460 2.81 13.80 -14.13
C ARG A 460 2.39 15.06 -13.39
N GLN A 461 2.16 14.97 -12.09
CA GLN A 461 1.65 16.06 -11.25
C GLN A 461 2.66 17.20 -11.04
N ASN A 462 3.98 16.94 -11.15
CA ASN A 462 5.01 17.96 -10.95
C ASN A 462 5.93 18.20 -12.15
N LEU A 463 5.62 17.64 -13.32
CA LEU A 463 6.43 17.81 -14.52
C LEU A 463 6.72 19.29 -14.83
N GLU A 464 5.69 20.15 -14.73
CA GLU A 464 5.81 21.60 -14.96
C GLU A 464 6.69 22.32 -13.94
N GLU A 465 6.79 21.79 -12.73
CA GLU A 465 7.47 22.40 -11.58
C GLU A 465 8.91 21.91 -11.43
N PHE A 466 9.28 20.81 -12.09
CA PHE A 466 10.60 20.23 -12.00
C PHE A 466 11.73 21.21 -12.33
N PRO A 467 11.69 22.03 -13.42
CA PRO A 467 12.71 23.06 -13.65
C PRO A 467 12.82 24.07 -12.51
N ALA A 468 11.70 24.47 -11.89
CA ALA A 468 11.69 25.42 -10.78
C ALA A 468 12.31 24.82 -9.51
N VAL A 469 12.08 23.55 -9.22
CA VAL A 469 12.76 22.82 -8.13
C VAL A 469 14.27 22.82 -8.34
N VAL A 470 14.73 22.60 -9.57
CA VAL A 470 16.17 22.63 -9.90
C VAL A 470 16.76 24.02 -9.70
N ALA A 471 16.09 25.06 -10.18
CA ALA A 471 16.51 26.45 -9.95
C ALA A 471 16.58 26.77 -8.45
N PHE A 472 15.53 26.43 -7.70
CA PHE A 472 15.43 26.65 -6.25
C PHE A 472 16.58 26.02 -5.47
N ALA A 473 16.95 24.77 -5.81
CA ALA A 473 18.05 24.06 -5.18
C ALA A 473 19.40 24.72 -5.46
N ARG A 474 19.64 25.09 -6.73
CA ARG A 474 20.88 25.74 -7.19
C ARG A 474 21.09 27.10 -6.53
N GLU A 475 20.06 27.93 -6.47
CA GLU A 475 20.09 29.23 -5.78
C GLU A 475 20.49 29.12 -4.31
N ARG A 476 20.24 27.95 -3.69
CA ARG A 476 20.56 27.66 -2.30
C ARG A 476 21.81 26.82 -2.11
N GLY A 477 22.56 26.54 -3.19
CA GLY A 477 23.78 25.73 -3.13
C GLY A 477 23.55 24.26 -2.77
N MET A 478 22.35 23.73 -3.04
CA MET A 478 21.98 22.34 -2.77
C MET A 478 22.03 21.49 -4.05
N GLY A 479 22.41 20.23 -3.90
CA GLY A 479 22.29 19.23 -4.96
C GLY A 479 20.84 18.80 -5.18
N VAL A 480 20.53 18.31 -6.38
CA VAL A 480 19.23 17.71 -6.73
C VAL A 480 19.46 16.29 -7.20
N HIS A 481 18.76 15.34 -6.59
CA HIS A 481 18.71 13.94 -7.00
C HIS A 481 17.32 13.67 -7.59
N PRO A 482 17.15 13.86 -8.91
CA PRO A 482 15.90 13.52 -9.57
C PRO A 482 15.84 12.03 -9.83
N HIS A 483 14.65 11.46 -9.65
CA HIS A 483 14.36 10.09 -10.02
C HIS A 483 13.07 10.07 -10.81
N LEU A 484 13.00 9.24 -11.84
CA LEU A 484 11.69 8.79 -12.31
C LEU A 484 11.09 7.89 -11.23
N PRO A 485 9.76 7.89 -11.07
CA PRO A 485 9.13 6.86 -10.26
C PRO A 485 9.59 5.51 -10.84
N TYR A 486 9.70 4.49 -10.01
CA TYR A 486 9.95 3.14 -10.47
C TYR A 486 8.88 2.22 -9.89
N PRO A 487 8.36 1.29 -10.70
CA PRO A 487 7.32 0.40 -10.23
C PRO A 487 7.93 -0.58 -9.25
N MET A 488 7.56 -0.53 -7.97
CA MET A 488 7.98 -1.58 -7.03
C MET A 488 7.43 -2.97 -7.40
N ARG A 489 6.42 -3.03 -8.30
CA ARG A 489 5.76 -4.26 -8.76
C ARG A 489 5.46 -4.20 -10.26
N GLN A 490 5.37 -5.35 -10.91
CA GLN A 490 5.03 -5.51 -12.34
C GLN A 490 3.55 -5.21 -12.64
N THR A 491 2.96 -4.11 -12.19
CA THR A 491 1.54 -3.87 -12.43
C THR A 491 1.25 -2.44 -12.86
N THR A 492 0.28 -2.31 -13.75
CA THR A 492 -0.33 -1.02 -14.12
C THR A 492 -1.40 -0.59 -13.11
N ARG A 493 -1.65 -1.38 -12.06
CA ARG A 493 -2.64 -1.13 -11.01
C ARG A 493 -1.95 -0.74 -9.71
N ASP A 494 -1.07 0.24 -9.83
CA ASP A 494 -0.22 0.75 -8.76
C ASP A 494 -0.10 2.27 -8.92
N PRO A 495 0.04 3.05 -7.83
CA PRO A 495 0.24 4.50 -7.91
C PRO A 495 1.36 4.92 -8.88
N TYR A 496 2.37 4.06 -9.09
CA TYR A 496 3.35 4.25 -10.16
C TYR A 496 2.71 4.51 -11.53
N ALA A 497 1.77 3.68 -11.96
CA ALA A 497 1.26 3.69 -13.33
C ALA A 497 0.47 4.97 -13.65
N ASP A 498 -0.28 5.48 -12.67
CA ASP A 498 -1.04 6.72 -12.80
C ASP A 498 -0.14 7.96 -12.85
N SER A 499 1.01 7.89 -12.19
CA SER A 499 1.96 9.00 -12.03
C SER A 499 3.11 8.98 -13.03
N ALA A 500 3.36 7.84 -13.68
CA ALA A 500 4.42 7.65 -14.66
C ALA A 500 4.32 8.63 -15.83
N LEU A 501 5.49 8.90 -16.43
CA LEU A 501 5.69 9.79 -17.56
C LEU A 501 6.35 9.02 -18.70
N ARG A 502 6.03 9.38 -19.95
CA ARG A 502 6.91 9.04 -21.08
C ARG A 502 8.21 9.83 -20.91
N GLU A 503 9.35 9.16 -21.02
CA GLU A 503 10.66 9.79 -20.83
C GLU A 503 10.92 10.89 -21.87
N ARG A 504 10.50 10.70 -23.13
CA ARG A 504 10.56 11.76 -24.14
C ARG A 504 9.78 13.00 -23.73
N ASP A 505 8.59 12.84 -23.17
CA ASP A 505 7.75 13.97 -22.77
C ASP A 505 8.46 14.78 -21.68
N LEU A 506 9.08 14.11 -20.70
CA LEU A 506 9.93 14.74 -19.70
C LEU A 506 11.09 15.52 -20.34
N VAL A 507 11.86 14.87 -21.22
CA VAL A 507 13.02 15.49 -21.87
C VAL A 507 12.62 16.72 -22.68
N GLU A 508 11.62 16.59 -23.55
CA GLU A 508 11.16 17.67 -24.42
C GLU A 508 10.60 18.84 -23.61
N HIS A 509 9.80 18.55 -22.59
CA HIS A 509 9.24 19.56 -21.70
C HIS A 509 10.34 20.32 -20.96
N PHE A 510 11.28 19.61 -20.32
CA PHE A 510 12.33 20.21 -19.51
C PHE A 510 13.30 21.03 -20.36
N VAL A 511 13.69 20.54 -21.55
CA VAL A 511 14.56 21.27 -22.46
C VAL A 511 13.88 22.55 -22.96
N ALA A 512 12.58 22.49 -23.31
CA ALA A 512 11.84 23.68 -23.75
C ALA A 512 11.79 24.77 -22.66
N LYS A 513 11.51 24.39 -21.41
CA LYS A 513 11.43 25.35 -20.28
C LYS A 513 12.79 25.95 -19.90
N THR A 514 13.89 25.24 -20.16
CA THR A 514 15.24 25.69 -19.76
C THR A 514 16.02 26.34 -20.90
N ALA A 515 15.49 26.32 -22.12
CA ALA A 515 16.12 26.90 -23.31
C ALA A 515 16.35 28.42 -23.19
N GLU A 516 15.52 29.13 -22.43
CA GLU A 516 15.63 30.58 -22.23
C GLU A 516 16.49 30.96 -21.01
N ALA A 517 16.87 29.99 -20.16
CA ALA A 517 17.70 30.24 -18.98
C ALA A 517 19.10 30.74 -19.37
N ALA A 518 19.75 31.50 -18.47
CA ALA A 518 21.13 31.96 -18.65
C ALA A 518 22.09 30.76 -18.87
N PRO A 519 23.19 30.91 -19.64
CA PRO A 519 24.03 29.77 -20.05
C PRO A 519 24.52 28.88 -18.89
N ASN A 520 24.99 29.48 -17.79
CA ASN A 520 25.47 28.75 -16.61
C ASN A 520 24.35 28.01 -15.89
N ASP A 521 23.15 28.60 -15.85
CA ASP A 521 21.97 27.97 -15.25
C ASP A 521 21.50 26.83 -16.13
N ARG A 522 21.42 27.05 -17.44
CA ARG A 522 21.03 26.03 -18.42
C ARG A 522 21.94 24.81 -18.34
N ALA A 523 23.25 24.98 -18.31
CA ALA A 523 24.20 23.86 -18.24
C ALA A 523 23.91 22.94 -17.03
N GLY A 524 23.64 23.54 -15.87
CA GLY A 524 23.33 22.76 -14.69
C GLY A 524 21.93 22.16 -14.65
N HIS A 525 20.93 22.84 -15.23
CA HIS A 525 19.61 22.24 -15.44
C HIS A 525 19.72 20.99 -16.32
N LEU A 526 20.46 21.07 -17.43
CA LEU A 526 20.64 19.95 -18.35
C LEU A 526 21.41 18.78 -17.71
N ASN A 527 22.39 19.05 -16.84
CA ASN A 527 23.06 17.99 -16.08
C ASN A 527 22.09 17.23 -15.14
N VAL A 528 21.18 17.96 -14.48
CA VAL A 528 20.16 17.36 -13.61
C VAL A 528 19.17 16.50 -14.44
N LEU A 529 18.73 17.00 -15.60
CA LEU A 529 17.91 16.20 -16.53
C LEU A 529 18.62 14.92 -16.97
N GLY A 530 19.92 15.00 -17.28
CA GLY A 530 20.73 13.85 -17.66
C GLY A 530 20.83 12.78 -16.57
N SER A 531 20.72 13.18 -15.30
CA SER A 531 20.69 12.27 -14.15
C SER A 531 19.30 11.67 -13.90
N ALA A 532 18.23 12.37 -14.29
CA ALA A 532 16.85 11.91 -14.14
C ALA A 532 16.47 10.83 -15.16
N VAL A 533 16.95 10.96 -16.40
CA VAL A 533 16.55 10.12 -17.53
C VAL A 533 17.58 9.01 -17.75
N PRO A 534 17.21 7.73 -17.53
CA PRO A 534 18.16 6.63 -17.57
C PRO A 534 18.60 6.28 -19.00
N HIS A 535 17.78 6.56 -20.02
CA HIS A 535 18.06 6.18 -21.41
C HIS A 535 18.79 7.28 -22.21
N PRO A 536 20.10 7.14 -22.47
CA PRO A 536 20.91 8.18 -23.12
C PRO A 536 20.52 8.45 -24.58
N CYS A 537 19.87 7.50 -25.26
CA CYS A 537 19.42 7.68 -26.64
C CYS A 537 18.36 8.78 -26.78
N LEU A 538 17.53 9.01 -25.75
CA LEU A 538 16.55 10.09 -25.73
C LEU A 538 17.23 11.45 -25.54
N LEU A 539 18.18 11.52 -24.61
CA LEU A 539 18.98 12.73 -24.36
C LEU A 539 19.78 13.14 -25.60
N TRP A 540 20.41 12.16 -26.29
CA TRP A 540 21.13 12.40 -27.54
C TRP A 540 20.23 13.01 -28.61
N ARG A 541 19.04 12.45 -28.81
CA ARG A 541 18.07 12.94 -29.82
C ARG A 541 17.60 14.35 -29.49
N ALA A 542 17.34 14.63 -28.22
CA ALA A 542 16.98 15.97 -27.77
C ALA A 542 18.12 16.96 -28.02
N GLU A 543 19.38 16.58 -27.77
CA GLU A 543 20.54 17.40 -28.10
C GLU A 543 20.65 17.71 -29.60
N GLN A 544 20.45 16.71 -30.47
CA GLN A 544 20.48 16.93 -31.91
C GLN A 544 19.34 17.83 -32.40
N LYS A 545 18.14 17.67 -31.83
CA LYS A 545 16.95 18.45 -32.18
C LYS A 545 17.06 19.90 -31.71
N HIS A 546 17.41 20.11 -30.44
CA HIS A 546 17.38 21.43 -29.79
C HIS A 546 18.70 22.18 -29.88
N ARG A 547 19.78 21.52 -30.31
CA ARG A 547 21.13 22.10 -30.37
C ARG A 547 21.61 22.62 -29.00
N LEU A 548 21.22 21.92 -27.94
CA LEU A 548 21.62 22.16 -26.55
C LEU A 548 22.34 20.92 -26.03
N PRO A 549 23.36 21.06 -25.15
CA PRO A 549 24.19 19.94 -24.69
C PRO A 549 23.45 19.08 -23.64
N VAL A 550 22.34 18.46 -24.02
CA VAL A 550 21.48 17.66 -23.13
C VAL A 550 22.17 16.35 -22.74
N PHE A 551 22.75 15.65 -23.72
CA PHE A 551 23.54 14.44 -23.46
C PHE A 551 24.94 14.82 -23.00
N GLY A 552 25.54 15.85 -23.61
CA GLY A 552 26.89 16.32 -23.29
C GLY A 552 27.06 16.97 -21.92
N ALA A 553 26.00 17.46 -21.28
CA ALA A 553 26.07 18.02 -19.93
C ALA A 553 26.17 16.96 -18.83
N ARG A 554 25.87 15.70 -19.14
CA ARG A 554 25.86 14.60 -18.19
C ARG A 554 27.26 14.03 -18.00
N THR A 555 27.66 13.84 -16.75
CA THR A 555 28.84 13.01 -16.44
C THR A 555 28.49 11.53 -16.64
N VAL A 556 29.24 10.83 -17.50
CA VAL A 556 29.01 9.41 -17.81
C VAL A 556 30.24 8.60 -17.43
N GLU A 557 30.21 8.00 -16.23
CA GLU A 557 31.33 7.21 -15.70
C GLU A 557 31.15 5.69 -15.94
N GLY A 558 29.96 5.25 -16.38
CA GLY A 558 29.68 3.85 -16.67
C GLY A 558 28.22 3.55 -17.01
N ARG A 559 27.91 2.25 -17.14
CA ARG A 559 26.55 1.74 -17.36
C ARG A 559 25.65 2.14 -16.19
N GLN A 560 24.59 2.89 -16.45
CA GLN A 560 23.59 3.18 -15.44
C GLN A 560 22.65 2.00 -15.25
N LEU A 561 22.26 1.75 -14.01
CA LEU A 561 21.19 0.82 -13.67
C LEU A 561 19.85 1.57 -13.65
N LEU A 562 18.77 0.87 -14.00
CA LEU A 562 17.43 1.39 -13.70
C LEU A 562 17.23 1.41 -12.18
N ALA A 563 16.57 2.44 -11.67
CA ALA A 563 16.25 2.52 -10.25
C ALA A 563 15.44 1.29 -9.80
N GLY A 564 15.78 0.77 -8.64
CA GLY A 564 15.22 -0.47 -8.11
C GLY A 564 15.77 -1.76 -8.73
N THR A 565 16.68 -1.70 -9.72
CA THR A 565 17.42 -2.89 -10.19
C THR A 565 18.70 -3.13 -9.40
N GLU A 566 19.19 -2.12 -8.67
CA GLU A 566 20.28 -2.25 -7.71
C GLU A 566 19.97 -3.29 -6.61
N TYR A 567 18.69 -3.51 -6.31
CA TYR A 567 18.23 -4.59 -5.43
C TYR A 567 18.55 -5.98 -5.96
N ARG A 568 18.96 -6.15 -7.22
CA ARG A 568 19.44 -7.44 -7.76
C ARG A 568 20.89 -7.75 -7.35
N SER A 569 21.64 -6.74 -6.92
CA SER A 569 23.07 -6.84 -6.64
C SER A 569 23.34 -7.49 -5.28
N ARG A 570 24.37 -8.36 -5.21
CA ARG A 570 24.91 -8.87 -3.94
C ARG A 570 25.68 -7.79 -3.16
N ALA A 571 26.03 -6.67 -3.80
CA ALA A 571 26.74 -5.56 -3.18
C ALA A 571 25.85 -4.69 -2.29
N ILE A 572 24.53 -4.92 -2.29
CA ILE A 572 23.60 -4.27 -1.36
C ILE A 572 22.91 -5.37 -0.56
N VAL A 573 23.12 -5.36 0.77
CA VAL A 573 22.43 -6.30 1.67
C VAL A 573 21.05 -5.74 1.95
N HIS A 574 20.06 -6.42 1.39
CA HIS A 574 18.66 -6.22 1.70
C HIS A 574 18.24 -7.33 2.67
N ASP A 575 17.94 -6.97 3.92
CA ASP A 575 17.39 -7.92 4.87
C ASP A 575 15.87 -7.74 4.93
N SER A 576 15.16 -8.50 4.09
CA SER A 576 13.75 -8.85 4.31
C SER A 576 13.62 -10.13 5.14
N GLN A 577 14.53 -10.38 6.09
CA GLN A 577 14.63 -11.55 6.97
C GLN A 577 15.33 -12.78 6.35
N GLY A 578 16.62 -12.64 6.00
CA GLY A 578 17.57 -13.76 5.99
C GLY A 578 17.43 -14.83 4.90
N ALA A 579 16.71 -14.58 3.79
CA ALA A 579 16.66 -15.51 2.67
C ALA A 579 17.98 -15.52 1.89
N LYS A 580 18.74 -16.63 2.00
CA LYS A 580 19.89 -16.92 1.15
C LYS A 580 19.38 -17.15 -0.29
N SER A 581 19.86 -16.31 -1.20
CA SER A 581 19.81 -16.44 -2.66
C SER A 581 18.42 -16.60 -3.32
N GLN A 582 18.13 -15.64 -4.22
CA GLN A 582 17.07 -15.59 -5.23
C GLN A 582 15.78 -14.85 -4.81
N GLU A 583 15.42 -13.87 -5.66
CA GLU A 583 14.15 -13.13 -5.74
C GLU A 583 13.83 -12.10 -4.64
N ASN A 584 14.56 -10.98 -4.65
CA ASN A 584 14.19 -9.80 -3.86
C ASN A 584 12.83 -9.24 -4.30
N ALA A 585 11.81 -9.32 -3.44
CA ALA A 585 10.46 -8.79 -3.67
C ALA A 585 10.42 -7.30 -4.09
N PHE A 586 11.51 -6.56 -3.84
CA PHE A 586 11.73 -5.16 -4.19
C PHE A 586 12.40 -4.93 -5.56
N ALA A 587 12.93 -5.99 -6.20
CA ALA A 587 13.57 -5.86 -7.50
C ALA A 587 12.52 -5.57 -8.58
N VAL A 588 12.71 -4.45 -9.26
CA VAL A 588 11.84 -4.04 -10.36
C VAL A 588 12.01 -4.99 -11.54
N ALA A 589 10.94 -5.23 -12.25
CA ALA A 589 10.98 -6.03 -13.46
C ALA A 589 11.27 -5.21 -14.70
N THR A 590 12.02 -5.84 -15.60
CA THR A 590 12.49 -5.18 -16.80
C THR A 590 12.34 -6.09 -18.01
N VAL A 591 12.30 -5.46 -19.18
CA VAL A 591 12.37 -6.10 -20.49
C VAL A 591 13.64 -5.63 -21.19
N PRO A 592 14.37 -6.50 -21.91
CA PRO A 592 15.56 -6.09 -22.64
C PRO A 592 15.24 -5.01 -23.67
N CYS A 593 16.16 -4.06 -23.85
CA CYS A 593 16.03 -3.09 -24.93
C CYS A 593 16.17 -3.80 -26.28
N PRO A 594 15.20 -3.67 -27.22
CA PRO A 594 15.26 -4.33 -28.53
C PRO A 594 16.39 -3.78 -29.44
N HIS A 595 17.12 -2.77 -28.97
CA HIS A 595 18.14 -2.05 -29.73
C HIS A 595 19.55 -2.18 -29.13
N VAL A 596 19.72 -2.93 -28.05
CA VAL A 596 20.98 -2.99 -27.29
C VAL A 596 22.17 -3.39 -28.16
N GLU A 597 22.01 -4.37 -29.06
CA GLU A 597 23.09 -4.87 -29.92
C GLU A 597 23.51 -3.88 -31.01
N ALA A 598 22.61 -3.00 -31.44
CA ALA A 598 22.83 -2.08 -32.57
C ALA A 598 23.08 -0.62 -32.14
N CYS A 599 23.03 -0.32 -30.83
CA CYS A 599 23.11 1.04 -30.31
C CYS A 599 24.53 1.39 -29.83
N ALA A 600 25.12 2.46 -30.38
CA ALA A 600 26.43 2.95 -29.99
C ALA A 600 26.51 3.41 -28.52
N LEU A 601 25.37 3.76 -27.91
CA LEU A 601 25.27 4.19 -26.52
C LEU A 601 25.01 3.03 -25.54
N ALA A 602 24.97 1.77 -26.01
CA ALA A 602 24.76 0.59 -25.16
C ALA A 602 25.72 0.50 -23.96
N PRO A 603 27.03 0.83 -24.06
CA PRO A 603 27.96 0.74 -22.93
C PRO A 603 27.61 1.61 -21.72
N VAL A 604 26.79 2.65 -21.92
CA VAL A 604 26.41 3.63 -20.88
C VAL A 604 24.90 3.65 -20.61
N CYS A 605 24.15 2.77 -21.28
CA CYS A 605 22.70 2.62 -21.19
C CYS A 605 22.35 1.44 -20.27
N PRO A 606 21.25 1.50 -19.51
CA PRO A 606 20.77 0.32 -18.79
C PRO A 606 20.59 -0.91 -19.67
N GLY A 607 20.24 -0.72 -20.95
CA GLY A 607 20.06 -1.83 -21.90
C GLY A 607 18.76 -2.63 -21.66
N GLU A 608 17.89 -2.12 -20.80
CA GLU A 608 16.62 -2.70 -20.39
C GLU A 608 15.65 -1.56 -20.03
N HIS A 609 14.35 -1.85 -20.02
CA HIS A 609 13.27 -0.91 -19.68
C HIS A 609 12.38 -1.51 -18.60
N TYR A 610 11.67 -0.71 -17.80
CA TYR A 610 10.67 -1.26 -16.89
C TYR A 610 9.55 -1.96 -17.69
N SER A 611 9.12 -3.15 -17.27
CA SER A 611 8.03 -3.87 -17.96
C SER A 611 6.73 -3.07 -17.94
N VAL A 612 6.43 -2.40 -16.82
CA VAL A 612 5.25 -1.51 -16.71
C VAL A 612 5.35 -0.31 -17.65
N TYR A 613 6.56 0.20 -17.91
CA TYR A 613 6.76 1.27 -18.89
C TYR A 613 6.40 0.80 -20.30
N GLU A 614 6.88 -0.38 -20.71
CA GLU A 614 6.51 -0.98 -22.00
C GLU A 614 4.99 -1.15 -22.11
N ALA A 615 4.33 -1.65 -21.06
CA ALA A 615 2.88 -1.84 -21.05
C ALA A 615 2.11 -0.51 -21.20
N LEU A 616 2.59 0.57 -20.58
CA LEU A 616 1.93 1.89 -20.63
C LEU A 616 2.18 2.63 -21.94
N TYR A 617 3.40 2.59 -22.45
CA TYR A 617 3.87 3.51 -23.48
C TYR A 617 4.40 2.86 -24.75
N GLY A 618 4.72 1.56 -24.68
CA GLY A 618 5.54 0.86 -25.65
C GLY A 618 6.99 1.37 -25.65
N LEU A 619 7.85 0.67 -26.39
CA LEU A 619 9.28 1.03 -26.50
C LEU A 619 9.63 1.83 -27.76
N GLY A 620 8.64 2.19 -28.57
CA GLY A 620 8.85 2.84 -29.87
C GLY A 620 9.51 4.23 -29.80
N GLU A 621 9.61 4.83 -28.60
CA GLU A 621 10.29 6.11 -28.46
C GLU A 621 11.82 6.00 -28.43
N PHE A 622 12.32 4.85 -27.99
CA PHE A 622 13.73 4.52 -27.93
C PHE A 622 14.14 3.99 -29.29
N ALA A 623 15.15 4.58 -29.91
CA ALA A 623 15.72 3.98 -31.10
C ALA A 623 17.24 4.17 -31.11
N PRO A 624 17.96 3.23 -31.75
CA PRO A 624 19.40 3.13 -31.62
C PRO A 624 20.07 4.39 -32.15
N VAL A 625 21.16 4.77 -31.50
CA VAL A 625 22.09 5.78 -32.03
C VAL A 625 23.18 5.02 -32.79
N ARG A 626 23.33 5.28 -34.09
CA ARG A 626 24.37 4.59 -34.87
C ARG A 626 25.73 5.21 -34.62
N VAL A 627 26.78 4.40 -34.71
CA VAL A 627 28.17 4.84 -34.58
C VAL A 627 28.49 6.00 -35.54
N ALA A 628 27.99 5.94 -36.78
CA ALA A 628 28.15 7.01 -37.76
C ALA A 628 27.54 8.36 -37.32
N GLU A 629 26.43 8.33 -36.57
CA GLU A 629 25.79 9.56 -36.07
C GLU A 629 26.63 10.20 -34.95
N VAL A 630 27.25 9.38 -34.10
CA VAL A 630 28.16 9.85 -33.05
C VAL A 630 29.39 10.52 -33.68
N TYR A 631 30.00 9.89 -34.70
CA TYR A 631 31.15 10.48 -35.40
C TYR A 631 30.80 11.78 -36.14
N ALA A 632 29.63 11.85 -36.77
CA ALA A 632 29.19 13.05 -37.49
C ALA A 632 28.89 14.23 -36.55
N ALA A 633 28.46 13.96 -35.32
CA ALA A 633 28.17 14.95 -34.30
C ALA A 633 29.39 15.32 -33.43
N SER A 634 30.42 14.46 -33.40
CA SER A 634 31.68 14.78 -32.76
C SER A 634 32.32 15.96 -33.51
N PRO A 635 32.75 17.03 -32.82
CA PRO A 635 33.56 18.05 -33.46
C PRO A 635 34.89 17.39 -33.85
N MET A 636 34.95 16.81 -35.06
CA MET A 636 36.21 16.35 -35.61
C MET A 636 37.15 17.55 -35.60
N LEU A 637 38.22 17.39 -34.82
CA LEU A 637 39.49 18.09 -34.93
C LEU A 637 39.63 18.64 -36.35
N ASP A 638 39.53 19.95 -36.49
CA ASP A 638 39.91 20.63 -37.72
C ASP A 638 41.34 20.19 -38.06
N PRO A 639 41.59 19.47 -39.16
CA PRO A 639 42.94 19.07 -39.53
C PRO A 639 43.84 20.27 -39.90
N ARG A 640 43.29 21.50 -39.88
CA ARG A 640 43.96 22.76 -40.23
C ARG A 640 44.06 23.75 -39.06
N ARG A 641 43.84 23.34 -37.81
CA ARG A 641 44.14 24.16 -36.63
C ARG A 641 45.23 23.57 -35.76
#